data_AF-A0A830BTM7-F1
#
_entry.id   AF-A0A830BTM7-F1
#
_cell.length_a   1.000
_cell.length_b   1.000
_cell.length_c   1.000
_cell.angle_alpha   90.00
_cell.angle_beta   90.00
_cell.angle_gamma   90.00
#
_symmetry.space_group_name_H-M   'P 1'
#
loop_
_entity.id
_entity.type
_entity.pdbx_description
1 polymer ?
#
loop_
_entity_poly.entity_id
_entity_poly.type
_entity_poly.pdbx_seq_one_letter_code
_entity_poly.pdbx_strand_id
1 'polypeptide(L)'
;MFMPTHYAEVMSNIGCVVNVFETLPLFFHEFSRMLHKHFPYSTYAHYLNMLRALIRTPAEYSSYARRFIHSAAAPLVRETGLYGFDQLKTPKGFQRMVDDAIERSNELVNCIAEMPSPPEIIKAMDEISDTVCTVIDSAELCRHTHPDREFVEEASKASLRLNEYLHFLNSNPSLYHAVVKAEQNRHMLTEEAARAARHLRIDLEKGGIHLSPEKLDRVNQLNMDIIQLCREFNENIITDPGHVDIYPASRIPKKLHHLTKPIYRPSSFASKKSTGLDSNSKERGLRVLTEPNTLCSILQLAPDAEVRKLAYIRGNSSPPANLVVLDKLLSARHEFSEIMGFKSYAELTLKENMASSPEVVLSFLHDMSKMVRPKAEEEFKKILDFKRARGGQSVTDLEPWDEPYFTRLMKASAHNLDYSVVSSYFSLPQCIEGLKVLAGSLFGVKFHEIPLGPGESWHPDVLKLSLYHPDEGDLGCFYLDLKSRKDKHPICAHFAIKGGRRISDTEYQLPIVALVCNFSRSSRTSQSVLLHHSDVETLFHEFGHALHSLLSRTDYQHFSGTRVALDFAETPSNLFESDRPTCSVIPMVLKFPFCLQLGSDAMVSDLRFCLMTVEDAGESDLGLTFGSVVAALTAGGGLGLKMSAAFGEGRCCNVLVKGLTHRPSLQFGVCLSSSAVSTVVVDGNHVSHYCGVLVSVVYYAWDYRFLRTFAKHYSTGDLIPENLVKSLVGAKNMFAATELQRQVFYALIDQTLHASQPSSVKDTISIVADLKREHTSWKHVEGTHWHTRFTHLVTYGAGIYLYAKCFAATIWKKIIQEDPLSLSAGSAVRSKFLQPGGAKDATVILNDLVGDCVIRNQKGGIIPDITSLGEEMKLFK
;
A
#
# COMPACT_ATOMS: atom_id res chain seq x y z
N MET A 1 14.10 52.73 -14.78
CA MET A 1 13.89 54.11 -15.25
C MET A 1 13.28 54.01 -16.65
N PHE A 2 12.01 54.41 -16.78
CA PHE A 2 11.15 54.54 -17.98
C PHE A 2 10.90 53.32 -18.91
N MET A 3 9.62 52.90 -18.99
CA MET A 3 9.02 52.14 -20.10
C MET A 3 8.85 53.03 -21.36
N PRO A 4 8.55 52.44 -22.54
CA PRO A 4 7.13 52.32 -22.92
C PRO A 4 6.71 50.94 -23.44
N THR A 5 5.55 50.54 -22.95
CA THR A 5 4.55 49.62 -23.53
C THR A 5 4.19 49.97 -24.98
N HIS A 6 4.42 49.03 -25.91
CA HIS A 6 3.58 48.77 -27.09
C HIS A 6 4.24 47.67 -27.93
N TYR A 7 4.03 46.39 -27.60
CA TYR A 7 4.13 45.24 -28.52
C TYR A 7 3.54 43.95 -27.90
N ALA A 8 2.62 44.09 -26.94
CA ALA A 8 1.97 42.97 -26.25
C ALA A 8 0.59 42.60 -26.84
N GLU A 9 0.14 43.25 -27.91
CA GLU A 9 -1.23 43.10 -28.43
C GLU A 9 -1.34 42.45 -29.83
N VAL A 10 -0.24 41.90 -30.37
CA VAL A 10 -0.28 41.24 -31.71
C VAL A 10 0.08 39.75 -31.67
N MET A 11 0.56 39.23 -30.53
CA MET A 11 0.88 37.79 -30.38
C MET A 11 -0.20 36.96 -29.68
N SER A 12 -1.38 37.53 -29.39
CA SER A 12 -2.51 36.78 -28.82
C SER A 12 -3.56 36.34 -29.85
N ASN A 13 -3.35 36.55 -31.15
CA ASN A 13 -4.40 36.30 -32.16
C ASN A 13 -3.87 35.78 -33.52
N ILE A 14 -2.99 34.76 -33.52
CA ILE A 14 -2.82 33.91 -34.72
C ILE A 14 -2.79 32.44 -34.28
N GLY A 15 -3.98 31.97 -33.89
CA GLY A 15 -4.35 30.55 -33.86
C GLY A 15 -5.52 30.34 -34.80
N CYS A 16 -5.27 30.25 -36.11
CA CYS A 16 -6.20 29.66 -37.08
C CYS A 16 -5.44 29.23 -38.34
N VAL A 17 -5.73 28.02 -38.80
CA VAL A 17 -5.08 27.29 -39.89
C VAL A 17 -5.63 27.75 -41.26
N VAL A 18 -4.80 27.59 -42.30
CA VAL A 18 -5.08 27.51 -43.76
C VAL A 18 -4.59 28.70 -44.62
N ASN A 19 -3.81 28.34 -45.65
CA ASN A 19 -3.32 29.11 -46.81
C ASN A 19 -2.12 30.07 -46.63
N VAL A 20 -0.91 29.51 -46.69
CA VAL A 20 0.31 30.23 -47.08
C VAL A 20 0.94 29.52 -48.30
N PHE A 21 0.35 29.72 -49.49
CA PHE A 21 0.97 29.31 -50.76
C PHE A 21 1.14 30.45 -51.77
N GLU A 22 0.92 31.71 -51.36
CA GLU A 22 1.04 32.87 -52.27
C GLU A 22 2.21 33.82 -51.95
N THR A 23 2.97 33.60 -50.87
CA THR A 23 4.07 34.50 -50.46
C THR A 23 5.49 33.93 -50.69
N LEU A 24 5.61 32.70 -51.19
CA LEU A 24 6.91 32.05 -51.45
C LEU A 24 7.84 32.79 -52.45
N PRO A 25 7.36 33.45 -53.53
CA PRO A 25 8.25 34.06 -54.52
C PRO A 25 9.00 35.30 -54.01
N LEU A 26 8.38 36.08 -53.12
CA LEU A 26 8.95 37.31 -52.57
C LEU A 26 10.04 37.02 -51.53
N PHE A 27 9.84 36.00 -50.71
CA PHE A 27 10.82 35.54 -49.71
C PHE A 27 12.10 35.01 -50.38
N PHE A 28 11.96 34.33 -51.53
CA PHE A 28 13.10 33.78 -52.27
C PHE A 28 14.00 34.87 -52.88
N HIS A 29 13.43 36.01 -53.27
CA HIS A 29 14.18 37.10 -53.90
C HIS A 29 15.04 37.87 -52.88
N GLU A 30 14.52 38.14 -51.68
CA GLU A 30 15.28 38.79 -50.61
C GLU A 30 16.33 37.85 -49.99
N PHE A 31 16.00 36.57 -49.82
CA PHE A 31 16.92 35.57 -49.26
C PHE A 31 18.11 35.30 -50.20
N SER A 32 17.89 35.28 -51.52
CA SER A 32 18.96 35.16 -52.53
C SER A 32 19.91 36.36 -52.53
N ARG A 33 19.40 37.59 -52.33
CA ARG A 33 20.23 38.80 -52.15
C ARG A 33 21.07 38.76 -50.88
N MET A 34 20.52 38.23 -49.78
CA MET A 34 21.22 38.11 -48.51
C MET A 34 22.39 37.11 -48.58
N LEU A 35 22.16 35.95 -49.22
CA LEU A 35 23.19 34.90 -49.37
C LEU A 35 24.36 35.34 -50.28
N HIS A 36 24.09 36.13 -51.32
CA HIS A 36 25.12 36.62 -52.24
C HIS A 36 26.06 37.66 -51.61
N LYS A 37 25.66 38.26 -50.47
CA LYS A 37 26.40 39.34 -49.78
C LYS A 37 27.31 38.84 -48.65
N HIS A 38 27.12 37.60 -48.19
CA HIS A 38 27.77 37.09 -46.98
C HIS A 38 28.53 35.77 -47.14
N PHE A 39 28.54 35.15 -48.33
CA PHE A 39 29.24 33.87 -48.55
C PHE A 39 30.04 33.83 -49.88
N PRO A 40 31.19 33.11 -49.94
CA PRO A 40 31.95 32.88 -51.18
C PRO A 40 31.16 32.12 -52.26
N TYR A 41 31.45 32.39 -53.53
CA TYR A 41 30.68 31.90 -54.70
C TYR A 41 30.52 30.36 -54.77
N SER A 42 31.50 29.60 -54.25
CA SER A 42 31.46 28.13 -54.19
C SER A 42 30.43 27.59 -53.18
N THR A 43 30.17 28.32 -52.10
CA THR A 43 29.20 27.94 -51.06
C THR A 43 27.78 28.30 -51.49
N TYR A 44 27.63 29.41 -52.22
CA TYR A 44 26.35 29.85 -52.81
C TYR A 44 25.77 28.85 -53.81
N ALA A 45 26.61 28.29 -54.69
CA ALA A 45 26.19 27.30 -55.69
C ALA A 45 25.71 25.98 -55.06
N HIS A 46 26.26 25.59 -53.90
CA HIS A 46 25.87 24.37 -53.19
C HIS A 46 24.46 24.50 -52.56
N TYR A 47 24.17 25.62 -51.89
CA TYR A 47 22.86 25.87 -51.27
C TYR A 47 21.73 26.04 -52.28
N LEU A 48 22.00 26.65 -53.44
CA LEU A 48 21.01 26.80 -54.52
C LEU A 48 20.64 25.48 -55.19
N ASN A 49 21.60 24.54 -55.31
CA ASN A 49 21.33 23.20 -55.82
C ASN A 49 20.56 22.35 -54.80
N MET A 50 20.83 22.52 -53.51
CA MET A 50 20.09 21.85 -52.43
C MET A 50 18.62 22.31 -52.37
N LEU A 51 18.37 23.62 -52.52
CA LEU A 51 17.03 24.20 -52.57
C LEU A 51 16.25 23.79 -53.84
N ARG A 52 16.92 23.63 -54.98
CA ARG A 52 16.29 23.11 -56.22
C ARG A 52 15.96 21.62 -56.15
N ALA A 53 16.72 20.83 -55.37
CA ALA A 53 16.43 19.43 -55.12
C ALA A 53 15.22 19.24 -54.19
N LEU A 54 15.04 20.12 -53.19
CA LEU A 54 13.91 20.13 -52.25
C LEU A 54 12.53 20.37 -52.91
N ILE A 55 12.49 20.88 -54.14
CA ILE A 55 11.25 21.19 -54.87
C ILE A 55 10.74 20.00 -55.72
N ARG A 56 11.57 18.96 -55.98
CA ARG A 56 11.26 17.94 -57.00
C ARG A 56 10.69 16.61 -56.51
N THR A 57 10.61 16.32 -55.21
CA THR A 57 10.01 15.07 -54.69
C THR A 57 9.34 15.26 -53.32
N PRO A 58 8.01 15.47 -53.26
CA PRO A 58 7.31 15.80 -52.00
C PRO A 58 7.03 14.63 -51.05
N ALA A 59 7.38 13.38 -51.39
CA ALA A 59 6.87 12.19 -50.68
C ALA A 59 7.84 11.52 -49.68
N GLU A 60 9.11 11.92 -49.60
CA GLU A 60 10.11 11.24 -48.73
C GLU A 60 10.66 12.10 -47.58
N TYR A 61 10.10 13.29 -47.32
CA TYR A 61 10.69 14.24 -46.35
C TYR A 61 10.03 14.27 -44.95
N SER A 62 8.95 13.51 -44.70
CA SER A 62 8.27 13.49 -43.38
C SER A 62 9.06 12.72 -42.29
N SER A 63 9.98 11.82 -42.68
CA SER A 63 10.74 11.00 -41.74
C SER A 63 12.13 11.55 -41.39
N TYR A 64 12.69 12.47 -42.18
CA TYR A 64 14.04 13.00 -41.97
C TYR A 64 14.09 14.41 -41.33
N ALA A 65 13.06 15.24 -41.52
CA ALA A 65 13.00 16.59 -40.98
C ALA A 65 12.83 16.65 -39.44
N ARG A 66 12.46 15.55 -38.78
CA ARG A 66 12.43 15.45 -37.31
C ARG A 66 13.82 15.32 -36.66
N ARG A 67 14.90 15.14 -37.43
CA ARG A 67 16.24 14.87 -36.88
C ARG A 67 17.27 16.01 -36.99
N PHE A 68 16.96 17.16 -37.58
CA PHE A 68 17.99 18.20 -37.82
C PHE A 68 17.63 19.65 -37.44
N ILE A 69 16.51 19.90 -36.75
CA ILE A 69 16.29 21.18 -36.04
C ILE A 69 16.65 20.99 -34.55
N HIS A 70 17.92 20.68 -34.30
CA HIS A 70 18.54 20.76 -32.97
C HIS A 70 20.03 21.09 -33.14
N SER A 71 20.34 22.25 -33.71
CA SER A 71 21.66 22.87 -33.56
C SER A 71 21.58 24.36 -33.91
N ALA A 72 20.98 25.13 -33.00
CA ALA A 72 21.12 26.57 -32.74
C ALA A 72 19.88 27.00 -31.95
N ALA A 73 20.08 27.46 -30.71
CA ALA A 73 19.12 27.59 -29.61
C ALA A 73 18.74 26.25 -28.96
N ALA A 74 19.46 25.88 -27.90
CA ALA A 74 18.91 24.96 -26.91
C ALA A 74 17.60 25.59 -26.40
N PRO A 75 16.44 24.91 -26.46
CA PRO A 75 15.28 25.36 -25.72
C PRO A 75 15.72 25.46 -24.26
N LEU A 76 15.44 26.57 -23.57
CA LEU A 76 15.44 26.55 -22.11
C LEU A 76 14.48 25.42 -21.72
N VAL A 77 15.01 24.28 -21.30
CA VAL A 77 14.18 23.13 -20.92
C VAL A 77 13.50 23.56 -19.62
N ARG A 78 12.21 23.92 -19.74
CA ARG A 78 11.39 24.35 -18.62
C ARG A 78 11.32 23.21 -17.61
N GLU A 79 11.66 23.48 -16.35
CA GLU A 79 11.48 22.52 -15.27
C GLU A 79 10.02 22.05 -15.23
N THR A 80 9.83 20.74 -15.17
CA THR A 80 8.50 20.12 -15.14
C THR A 80 7.96 20.06 -13.71
N GLY A 81 8.84 19.94 -12.72
CA GLY A 81 8.47 19.71 -11.32
C GLY A 81 8.09 18.25 -11.04
N LEU A 82 8.06 17.89 -9.76
CA LEU A 82 7.93 16.52 -9.26
C LEU A 82 6.68 15.83 -9.83
N TYR A 83 6.84 14.59 -10.28
CA TYR A 83 5.81 13.78 -10.96
C TYR A 83 5.26 14.35 -12.28
N GLY A 84 5.79 15.49 -12.73
CA GLY A 84 5.32 16.25 -13.89
C GLY A 84 4.39 17.41 -13.54
N PHE A 85 4.23 17.76 -12.26
CA PHE A 85 3.41 18.90 -11.82
C PHE A 85 4.23 20.19 -11.78
N ASP A 86 3.82 21.20 -12.56
CA ASP A 86 4.53 22.49 -12.73
C ASP A 86 4.67 23.26 -11.40
N GLN A 87 3.76 23.04 -10.45
CA GLN A 87 3.82 23.60 -9.10
C GLN A 87 4.96 23.01 -8.27
N LEU A 88 5.27 21.72 -8.41
CA LEU A 88 6.22 20.98 -7.57
C LEU A 88 7.67 21.10 -8.06
N LYS A 89 8.07 22.30 -8.50
CA LYS A 89 9.48 22.62 -8.79
C LYS A 89 10.29 22.81 -7.51
N THR A 90 9.62 23.16 -6.42
CA THR A 90 10.20 23.33 -5.08
C THR A 90 9.31 22.66 -4.04
N PRO A 91 9.82 22.35 -2.83
CA PRO A 91 9.03 21.78 -1.73
C PRO A 91 7.75 22.59 -1.44
N LYS A 92 7.87 23.92 -1.38
CA LYS A 92 6.76 24.85 -1.13
C LYS A 92 5.70 24.85 -2.24
N GLY A 93 5.98 24.22 -3.38
CA GLY A 93 5.00 23.97 -4.43
C GLY A 93 3.76 23.22 -3.93
N PHE A 94 3.91 22.36 -2.91
CA PHE A 94 2.77 21.69 -2.27
C PHE A 94 1.77 22.67 -1.66
N GLN A 95 2.23 23.77 -1.04
CA GLN A 95 1.34 24.79 -0.48
C GLN A 95 0.46 25.40 -1.57
N ARG A 96 1.07 25.71 -2.72
CA ARG A 96 0.36 26.25 -3.88
C ARG A 96 -0.62 25.25 -4.49
N MET A 97 -0.24 23.99 -4.62
CA MET A 97 -1.17 22.95 -5.08
C MET A 97 -2.39 22.83 -4.17
N VAL A 98 -2.20 22.92 -2.85
CA VAL A 98 -3.30 22.91 -1.88
C VAL A 98 -4.19 24.16 -2.04
N ASP A 99 -3.59 25.34 -2.19
CA ASP A 99 -4.33 26.59 -2.43
C ASP A 99 -5.19 26.49 -3.69
N ASP A 100 -4.57 26.13 -4.82
CA ASP A 100 -5.25 25.95 -6.11
C ASP A 100 -6.38 24.92 -5.99
N ALA A 101 -6.15 23.81 -5.27
CA ALA A 101 -7.13 22.75 -5.08
C ALA A 101 -8.33 23.19 -4.24
N ILE A 102 -8.11 23.92 -3.15
CA ILE A 102 -9.16 24.44 -2.28
C ILE A 102 -9.95 25.53 -3.01
N GLU A 103 -9.29 26.43 -3.73
CA GLU A 103 -9.94 27.49 -4.51
C GLU A 103 -10.88 26.88 -5.55
N ARG A 104 -10.36 25.97 -6.39
CA ARG A 104 -11.16 25.29 -7.43
C ARG A 104 -12.31 24.50 -6.83
N SER A 105 -12.06 23.78 -5.74
CA SER A 105 -13.11 22.99 -5.07
C SER A 105 -14.20 23.90 -4.50
N ASN A 106 -13.86 25.07 -3.93
CA ASN A 106 -14.85 26.02 -3.43
C ASN A 106 -15.70 26.64 -4.54
N GLU A 107 -15.12 26.91 -5.72
CA GLU A 107 -15.90 27.34 -6.90
C GLU A 107 -16.94 26.29 -7.28
N LEU A 108 -16.53 25.02 -7.34
CA LEU A 108 -17.41 23.91 -7.67
C LEU A 108 -18.47 23.67 -6.60
N VAL A 109 -18.12 23.79 -5.31
CA VAL A 109 -19.07 23.73 -4.19
C VAL A 109 -20.13 24.83 -4.31
N ASN A 110 -19.73 26.06 -4.66
CA ASN A 110 -20.66 27.16 -4.86
C ASN A 110 -21.59 26.90 -6.07
N CYS A 111 -21.05 26.38 -7.17
CA CYS A 111 -21.86 25.98 -8.32
C CYS A 111 -22.85 24.87 -7.95
N ILE A 112 -22.43 23.84 -7.22
CA ILE A 112 -23.32 22.75 -6.75
C ILE A 112 -24.41 23.30 -5.83
N ALA A 113 -24.11 24.29 -5.00
CA ALA A 113 -25.08 24.92 -4.11
C ALA A 113 -26.20 25.67 -4.86
N GLU A 114 -25.98 26.09 -6.11
CA GLU A 114 -27.02 26.61 -7.01
C GLU A 114 -27.94 25.51 -7.56
N MET A 115 -27.65 24.24 -7.24
CA MET A 115 -28.44 23.05 -7.59
C MET A 115 -28.65 22.86 -9.10
N PRO A 116 -27.55 22.76 -9.89
CA PRO A 116 -27.58 22.59 -11.35
C PRO A 116 -28.20 21.24 -11.76
N SER A 117 -28.10 20.88 -13.05
CA SER A 117 -28.65 19.60 -13.53
C SER A 117 -27.92 18.40 -12.88
N PRO A 118 -28.60 17.25 -12.70
CA PRO A 118 -27.96 16.05 -12.13
C PRO A 118 -26.62 15.66 -12.76
N PRO A 119 -26.45 15.66 -14.11
CA PRO A 119 -25.14 15.36 -14.71
C PRO A 119 -24.05 16.37 -14.32
N GLU A 120 -24.38 17.65 -14.23
CA GLU A 120 -23.45 18.70 -13.82
C GLU A 120 -23.02 18.55 -12.37
N ILE A 121 -23.96 18.18 -11.47
CA ILE A 121 -23.65 17.89 -10.06
C ILE A 121 -22.61 16.76 -9.97
N ILE A 122 -22.83 15.64 -10.67
CA ILE A 122 -21.92 14.49 -10.60
C ILE A 122 -20.56 14.81 -11.23
N LYS A 123 -20.53 15.55 -12.34
CA LYS A 123 -19.28 16.00 -12.96
C LYS A 123 -18.49 16.93 -12.04
N ALA A 124 -19.17 17.87 -11.37
CA ALA A 124 -18.53 18.79 -10.42
C ALA A 124 -18.00 18.04 -9.18
N MET A 125 -18.76 17.07 -8.64
CA MET A 125 -18.30 16.21 -7.54
C MET A 125 -17.06 15.37 -7.93
N ASP A 126 -17.02 14.85 -9.15
CA ASP A 126 -15.85 14.12 -9.66
C ASP A 126 -14.63 15.02 -9.86
N GLU A 127 -14.83 16.27 -10.29
CA GLU A 127 -13.74 17.24 -10.43
C GLU A 127 -13.19 17.70 -9.08
N ILE A 128 -14.03 17.87 -8.06
CA ILE A 128 -13.59 18.09 -6.67
C ILE A 128 -12.72 16.91 -6.21
N SER A 129 -13.18 15.68 -6.45
CA SER A 129 -12.44 14.45 -6.13
C SER A 129 -11.07 14.40 -6.83
N ASP A 130 -11.02 14.64 -8.14
CA ASP A 130 -9.80 14.70 -8.96
C ASP A 130 -8.80 15.72 -8.43
N THR A 131 -9.28 16.93 -8.16
CA THR A 131 -8.48 18.05 -7.69
C THR A 131 -7.87 17.76 -6.32
N VAL A 132 -8.67 17.28 -5.37
CA VAL A 132 -8.19 17.00 -4.01
C VAL A 132 -7.29 15.76 -3.97
N CYS A 133 -7.70 14.65 -4.61
CA CYS A 133 -6.92 13.41 -4.58
C CYS A 133 -5.56 13.58 -5.25
N THR A 134 -5.46 14.34 -6.34
CA THR A 134 -4.16 14.60 -7.00
C THR A 134 -3.11 15.16 -6.03
N VAL A 135 -3.52 16.06 -5.13
CA VAL A 135 -2.59 16.63 -4.13
C VAL A 135 -2.30 15.65 -3.01
N ILE A 136 -3.32 14.98 -2.48
CA ILE A 136 -3.13 14.03 -1.36
C ILE A 136 -2.26 12.85 -1.80
N ASP A 137 -2.56 12.24 -2.95
CA ASP A 137 -1.85 11.07 -3.46
C ASP A 137 -0.39 11.40 -3.80
N SER A 138 -0.13 12.59 -4.36
CA SER A 138 1.24 13.04 -4.64
C SER A 138 2.03 13.39 -3.37
N ALA A 139 1.38 14.01 -2.38
CA ALA A 139 1.97 14.24 -1.06
C ALA A 139 2.28 12.93 -0.35
N GLU A 140 1.37 11.96 -0.41
CA GLU A 140 1.52 10.65 0.22
C GLU A 140 2.71 9.86 -0.32
N LEU A 141 2.86 9.83 -1.65
CA LEU A 141 4.03 9.25 -2.31
C LEU A 141 5.32 9.98 -1.89
N CYS A 142 5.27 11.32 -1.79
CA CYS A 142 6.42 12.14 -1.40
C CYS A 142 6.90 11.77 0.02
N ARG A 143 5.99 11.68 0.99
CA ARG A 143 6.31 11.32 2.38
C ARG A 143 7.00 9.96 2.50
N HIS A 144 6.63 9.02 1.63
CA HIS A 144 7.17 7.66 1.64
C HIS A 144 8.52 7.51 0.95
N THR A 145 8.82 8.38 -0.02
CA THR A 145 9.91 8.14 -0.99
C THR A 145 10.93 9.26 -1.11
N HIS A 146 10.58 10.51 -0.82
CA HIS A 146 11.46 11.62 -1.12
C HIS A 146 12.68 11.67 -0.16
N PRO A 147 13.93 11.77 -0.68
CA PRO A 147 15.12 11.79 0.17
C PRO A 147 15.34 13.14 0.88
N ASP A 148 14.89 14.24 0.27
CA ASP A 148 14.94 15.57 0.87
C ASP A 148 13.82 15.74 1.91
N ARG A 149 14.19 16.19 3.10
CA ARG A 149 13.28 16.38 4.23
C ARG A 149 12.37 17.57 4.06
N GLU A 150 12.78 18.62 3.37
CA GLU A 150 11.89 19.77 3.14
C GLU A 150 10.68 19.36 2.28
N PHE A 151 10.89 18.53 1.26
CA PHE A 151 9.81 17.95 0.46
C PHE A 151 8.87 17.07 1.28
N VAL A 152 9.42 16.24 2.20
CA VAL A 152 8.61 15.39 3.09
C VAL A 152 7.78 16.24 4.06
N GLU A 153 8.38 17.27 4.65
CA GLU A 153 7.71 18.19 5.57
C GLU A 153 6.58 18.97 4.90
N GLU A 154 6.83 19.55 3.72
CA GLU A 154 5.81 20.29 2.98
C GLU A 154 4.69 19.38 2.47
N ALA A 155 5.00 18.14 2.08
CA ALA A 155 4.00 17.14 1.76
C ALA A 155 3.14 16.75 2.98
N SER A 156 3.75 16.59 4.16
CA SER A 156 3.01 16.37 5.42
C SER A 156 2.08 17.55 5.75
N LYS A 157 2.56 18.79 5.64
CA LYS A 157 1.72 19.99 5.83
C LYS A 157 0.56 20.05 4.84
N ALA A 158 0.80 19.70 3.57
CA ALA A 158 -0.23 19.65 2.56
C ALA A 158 -1.30 18.58 2.85
N SER A 159 -0.87 17.37 3.24
CA SER A 159 -1.75 16.28 3.66
C SER A 159 -2.65 16.71 4.83
N LEU A 160 -2.07 17.28 5.90
CA LEU A 160 -2.81 17.78 7.06
C LEU A 160 -3.86 18.81 6.67
N ARG A 161 -3.46 19.83 5.89
CA ARG A 161 -4.37 20.91 5.47
C ARG A 161 -5.51 20.42 4.59
N LEU A 162 -5.24 19.48 3.68
CA LEU A 162 -6.31 18.89 2.86
C LEU A 162 -7.20 17.93 3.65
N ASN A 163 -6.69 17.24 4.65
CA ASN A 163 -7.54 16.43 5.55
C ASN A 163 -8.54 17.31 6.31
N GLU A 164 -8.14 18.49 6.76
CA GLU A 164 -9.07 19.48 7.34
C GLU A 164 -10.13 19.94 6.33
N TYR A 165 -9.72 20.22 5.09
CA TYR A 165 -10.65 20.63 4.04
C TYR A 165 -11.60 19.50 3.61
N LEU A 166 -11.12 18.26 3.58
CA LEU A 166 -11.95 17.08 3.33
C LEU A 166 -13.06 16.92 4.35
N HIS A 167 -12.78 17.20 5.63
CA HIS A 167 -13.83 17.19 6.65
C HIS A 167 -14.93 18.21 6.34
N PHE A 168 -14.56 19.42 5.91
CA PHE A 168 -15.53 20.42 5.44
C PHE A 168 -16.39 19.89 4.28
N LEU A 169 -15.78 19.26 3.27
CA LEU A 169 -16.51 18.70 2.13
C LEU A 169 -17.47 17.58 2.55
N ASN A 170 -17.00 16.65 3.39
CA ASN A 170 -17.77 15.49 3.82
C ASN A 170 -18.93 15.84 4.77
N SER A 171 -18.82 16.98 5.46
CA SER A 171 -19.85 17.48 6.38
C SER A 171 -20.69 18.61 5.77
N ASN A 172 -20.60 18.85 4.45
CA ASN A 172 -21.33 19.91 3.76
C ASN A 172 -22.76 19.48 3.35
N PRO A 173 -23.83 20.02 3.97
CA PRO A 173 -25.19 19.59 3.66
C PRO A 173 -25.64 19.94 2.23
N SER A 174 -25.11 21.00 1.64
CA SER A 174 -25.46 21.41 0.28
C SER A 174 -24.97 20.37 -0.74
N LEU A 175 -23.75 19.87 -0.56
CA LEU A 175 -23.22 18.78 -1.40
C LEU A 175 -24.05 17.52 -1.24
N TYR A 176 -24.38 17.14 -0.01
CA TYR A 176 -25.21 15.96 0.27
C TYR A 176 -26.59 16.06 -0.38
N HIS A 177 -27.30 17.17 -0.21
CA HIS A 177 -28.62 17.36 -0.83
C HIS A 177 -28.56 17.38 -2.35
N ALA A 178 -27.49 17.94 -2.94
CA ALA A 178 -27.29 17.92 -4.39
C ALA A 178 -27.08 16.49 -4.91
N VAL A 179 -26.25 15.69 -4.25
CA VAL A 179 -26.01 14.29 -4.60
C VAL A 179 -27.29 13.46 -4.46
N VAL A 180 -28.05 13.64 -3.37
CA VAL A 180 -29.36 12.97 -3.18
C VAL A 180 -30.34 13.34 -4.28
N LYS A 181 -30.43 14.63 -4.66
CA LYS A 181 -31.24 15.08 -5.80
C LYS A 181 -30.80 14.41 -7.10
N ALA A 182 -29.49 14.33 -7.34
CA ALA A 182 -28.97 13.71 -8.55
C ALA A 182 -29.34 12.21 -8.62
N GLU A 183 -29.19 11.47 -7.52
CA GLU A 183 -29.58 10.05 -7.44
C GLU A 183 -31.09 9.85 -7.65
N GLN A 184 -31.94 10.68 -7.05
CA GLN A 184 -33.39 10.64 -7.24
C GLN A 184 -33.81 10.90 -8.71
N ASN A 185 -32.99 11.63 -9.46
CA ASN A 185 -33.22 11.94 -10.87
C ASN A 185 -32.37 11.04 -11.80
N ARG A 186 -32.21 9.75 -11.44
CA ARG A 186 -31.44 8.76 -12.20
C ARG A 186 -31.74 8.70 -13.70
N HIS A 187 -32.97 8.96 -14.12
CA HIS A 187 -33.37 8.95 -15.54
C HIS A 187 -32.65 10.00 -16.40
N MET A 188 -32.04 11.02 -15.78
CA MET A 188 -31.22 12.03 -16.46
C MET A 188 -29.74 11.66 -16.52
N LEU A 189 -29.33 10.59 -15.86
CA LEU A 189 -27.94 10.17 -15.71
C LEU A 189 -27.63 8.98 -16.62
N THR A 190 -26.37 8.88 -17.04
CA THR A 190 -25.83 7.63 -17.58
C THR A 190 -25.78 6.57 -16.47
N GLU A 191 -25.67 5.29 -16.82
CA GLU A 191 -25.58 4.22 -15.82
C GLU A 191 -24.39 4.41 -14.86
N GLU A 192 -23.22 4.84 -15.39
CA GLU A 192 -22.04 5.11 -14.56
C GLU A 192 -22.25 6.35 -13.68
N ALA A 193 -22.87 7.42 -14.19
CA ALA A 193 -23.18 8.62 -13.39
C ALA A 193 -24.21 8.34 -12.29
N ALA A 194 -25.21 7.50 -12.57
CA ALA A 194 -26.18 7.06 -11.57
C ALA A 194 -25.52 6.21 -10.48
N ARG A 195 -24.57 5.36 -10.85
CA ARG A 195 -23.75 4.61 -9.89
C ARG A 195 -22.88 5.56 -9.07
N ALA A 196 -22.24 6.55 -9.69
CA ALA A 196 -21.46 7.57 -9.00
C ALA A 196 -22.32 8.30 -7.96
N ALA A 197 -23.51 8.78 -8.35
CA ALA A 197 -24.44 9.45 -7.45
C ALA A 197 -24.77 8.60 -6.21
N ARG A 198 -25.11 7.32 -6.43
CA ARG A 198 -25.39 6.36 -5.33
C ARG A 198 -24.18 6.18 -4.42
N HIS A 199 -22.99 5.97 -4.97
CA HIS A 199 -21.77 5.75 -4.19
C HIS A 199 -21.35 7.00 -3.41
N LEU A 200 -21.40 8.18 -4.04
CA LEU A 200 -21.14 9.46 -3.37
C LEU A 200 -22.09 9.67 -2.19
N ARG A 201 -23.39 9.38 -2.34
CA ARG A 201 -24.36 9.46 -1.22
C ARG A 201 -23.96 8.52 -0.10
N ILE A 202 -23.69 7.26 -0.41
CA ILE A 202 -23.32 6.24 0.58
C ILE A 202 -22.06 6.65 1.34
N ASP A 203 -21.05 7.17 0.63
CA ASP A 203 -19.79 7.55 1.26
C ASP A 203 -19.95 8.80 2.16
N LEU A 204 -20.78 9.77 1.77
CA LEU A 204 -21.19 10.86 2.68
C LEU A 204 -21.93 10.33 3.91
N GLU A 205 -22.84 9.38 3.71
CA GLU A 205 -23.62 8.80 4.79
C GLU A 205 -22.78 7.99 5.77
N LYS A 206 -21.68 7.36 5.33
CA LYS A 206 -20.70 6.70 6.23
C LYS A 206 -20.06 7.69 7.22
N GLY A 207 -19.95 8.96 6.84
CA GLY A 207 -19.54 10.05 7.74
C GLY A 207 -20.63 10.53 8.70
N GLY A 208 -21.85 9.98 8.61
CA GLY A 208 -22.96 10.34 9.49
C GLY A 208 -23.70 11.62 9.10
N ILE A 209 -23.47 12.20 7.92
CA ILE A 209 -24.06 13.49 7.50
C ILE A 209 -25.60 13.52 7.55
N HIS A 210 -26.22 12.35 7.42
CA HIS A 210 -27.68 12.16 7.40
C HIS A 210 -28.29 12.08 8.81
N LEU A 211 -27.45 12.04 9.86
CA LEU A 211 -27.88 11.90 11.24
C LEU A 211 -28.29 13.25 11.85
N SER A 212 -28.95 13.20 13.01
CA SER A 212 -29.19 14.42 13.79
C SER A 212 -27.86 15.01 14.30
N PRO A 213 -27.79 16.33 14.58
CA PRO A 213 -26.57 16.97 15.06
C PRO A 213 -25.94 16.26 16.26
N GLU A 214 -26.75 15.81 17.22
CA GLU A 214 -26.27 15.12 18.43
C GLU A 214 -25.62 13.77 18.12
N LYS A 215 -26.19 13.03 17.16
CA LYS A 215 -25.64 11.76 16.71
C LYS A 215 -24.39 11.95 15.87
N LEU A 216 -24.37 12.96 15.01
CA LEU A 216 -23.21 13.31 14.20
C LEU A 216 -22.01 13.73 15.08
N ASP A 217 -22.24 14.54 16.11
CA ASP A 217 -21.20 14.92 17.08
C ASP A 217 -20.61 13.68 17.77
N ARG A 218 -21.46 12.73 18.18
CA ARG A 218 -20.98 11.47 18.78
C ARG A 218 -20.20 10.61 17.80
N VAL A 219 -20.65 10.51 16.55
CA VAL A 219 -19.94 9.81 15.46
C VAL A 219 -18.56 10.43 15.22
N ASN A 220 -18.46 11.75 15.18
CA ASN A 220 -17.18 12.46 15.01
C ASN A 220 -16.23 12.17 16.18
N GLN A 221 -16.71 12.20 17.42
CA GLN A 221 -15.90 11.85 18.58
C GLN A 221 -15.42 10.39 18.52
N LEU A 222 -16.31 9.44 18.20
CA LEU A 222 -15.97 8.02 18.08
C LEU A 222 -14.93 7.77 16.98
N ASN A 223 -15.03 8.45 15.83
CA ASN A 223 -14.04 8.35 14.77
C ASN A 223 -12.65 8.80 15.25
N MET A 224 -12.55 9.89 16.02
CA MET A 224 -11.29 10.35 16.60
C MET A 224 -10.74 9.34 17.62
N ASP A 225 -11.60 8.81 18.49
CA ASP A 225 -11.23 7.80 19.47
C ASP A 225 -10.71 6.53 18.78
N ILE A 226 -11.40 6.05 17.72
CA ILE A 226 -10.99 4.90 16.91
C ILE A 226 -9.61 5.13 16.28
N ILE A 227 -9.38 6.27 15.63
CA ILE A 227 -8.09 6.60 15.00
C ILE A 227 -6.97 6.59 16.04
N GLN A 228 -7.19 7.22 17.19
CA GLN A 228 -6.19 7.28 18.26
C GLN A 228 -5.90 5.88 18.85
N LEU A 229 -6.90 5.03 19.02
CA LEU A 229 -6.74 3.65 19.48
C LEU A 229 -5.99 2.78 18.45
N CYS A 230 -6.29 2.92 17.16
CA CYS A 230 -5.54 2.24 16.09
C CYS A 230 -4.06 2.65 16.09
N ARG A 231 -3.78 3.95 16.30
CA ARG A 231 -2.42 4.46 16.45
C ARG A 231 -1.71 3.86 17.66
N GLU A 232 -2.34 3.93 18.84
CA GLU A 232 -1.79 3.38 20.08
C GLU A 232 -1.47 1.88 19.94
N PHE A 233 -2.36 1.13 19.29
CA PHE A 233 -2.16 -0.30 19.02
C PHE A 233 -0.86 -0.57 18.24
N ASN A 234 -0.60 0.18 17.18
CA ASN A 234 0.60 0.02 16.36
C ASN A 234 1.86 0.53 17.06
N GLU A 235 1.77 1.65 17.78
CA GLU A 235 2.88 2.19 18.58
C GLU A 235 3.33 1.20 19.65
N ASN A 236 2.40 0.53 20.32
CA ASN A 236 2.71 -0.49 21.31
C ASN A 236 3.48 -1.69 20.74
N ILE A 237 3.19 -2.11 19.50
CA ILE A 237 3.92 -3.22 18.83
C ILE A 237 5.39 -2.85 18.59
N ILE A 238 5.65 -1.58 18.26
CA ILE A 238 6.99 -1.07 17.97
C ILE A 238 7.77 -0.83 19.26
N THR A 239 7.11 -0.27 20.29
CA THR A 239 7.75 0.13 21.54
C THR A 239 7.99 -1.02 22.51
N ASP A 240 7.11 -2.03 22.54
CA ASP A 240 7.29 -3.28 23.30
C ASP A 240 7.20 -4.50 22.37
N PRO A 241 8.24 -4.76 21.56
CA PRO A 241 8.28 -5.93 20.70
C PRO A 241 8.46 -7.25 21.47
N GLY A 242 8.69 -7.20 22.79
CA GLY A 242 9.09 -8.33 23.63
C GLY A 242 10.54 -8.80 23.40
N HIS A 243 11.10 -9.52 24.37
CA HIS A 243 12.43 -10.14 24.24
C HIS A 243 12.60 -11.37 25.14
N VAL A 244 13.50 -12.27 24.72
CA VAL A 244 13.95 -13.43 25.51
C VAL A 244 15.48 -13.47 25.60
N ASP A 245 15.99 -13.85 26.76
CA ASP A 245 17.42 -13.95 27.04
C ASP A 245 17.84 -15.42 27.04
N ILE A 246 18.69 -15.81 26.08
CA ILE A 246 19.11 -17.20 25.87
C ILE A 246 20.54 -17.40 26.35
N TYR A 247 20.73 -18.35 27.27
CA TYR A 247 22.02 -18.77 27.81
C TYR A 247 22.20 -20.30 27.69
N PRO A 248 23.41 -20.78 27.35
CA PRO A 248 24.53 -20.02 26.80
C PRO A 248 24.26 -19.56 25.34
N ALA A 249 25.03 -18.58 24.86
CA ALA A 249 24.94 -18.07 23.48
C ALA A 249 25.07 -19.15 22.39
N SER A 250 25.69 -20.28 22.70
CA SER A 250 25.86 -21.43 21.78
C SER A 250 24.54 -22.13 21.42
N ARG A 251 23.46 -21.90 22.16
CA ARG A 251 22.12 -22.45 21.85
C ARG A 251 21.48 -21.81 20.62
N ILE A 252 21.94 -20.62 20.22
CA ILE A 252 21.52 -19.96 18.98
C ILE A 252 22.61 -20.19 17.92
N PRO A 253 22.26 -20.67 16.71
CA PRO A 253 23.21 -20.82 15.61
C PRO A 253 23.93 -19.51 15.30
N LYS A 254 25.26 -19.57 15.08
CA LYS A 254 26.10 -18.38 14.78
C LYS A 254 25.54 -17.51 13.64
N LYS A 255 24.94 -18.13 12.63
CA LYS A 255 24.32 -17.42 11.50
C LYS A 255 23.16 -16.50 11.89
N LEU A 256 22.54 -16.69 13.07
CA LEU A 256 21.45 -15.86 13.58
C LEU A 256 21.94 -14.79 14.57
N HIS A 257 23.22 -14.77 14.93
CA HIS A 257 23.72 -13.85 15.96
C HIS A 257 23.59 -12.38 15.55
N HIS A 258 23.56 -12.08 14.25
CA HIS A 258 23.31 -10.73 13.73
C HIS A 258 21.90 -10.22 14.03
N LEU A 259 20.95 -11.10 14.34
CA LEU A 259 19.59 -10.75 14.75
C LEU A 259 19.44 -10.61 16.28
N THR A 260 20.55 -10.66 17.03
CA THR A 260 20.52 -10.74 18.50
C THR A 260 21.48 -9.76 19.14
N LYS A 261 21.22 -9.38 20.39
CA LYS A 261 22.10 -8.53 21.18
C LYS A 261 22.87 -9.37 22.22
N PRO A 262 24.21 -9.26 22.30
CA PRO A 262 24.97 -9.98 23.31
C PRO A 262 24.67 -9.48 24.72
N ILE A 263 24.54 -10.41 25.68
CA ILE A 263 24.27 -10.13 27.09
C ILE A 263 25.17 -11.01 27.98
N TYR A 264 25.36 -10.62 29.23
CA TYR A 264 26.26 -11.30 30.16
C TYR A 264 25.62 -11.42 31.55
N ARG A 265 25.74 -12.59 32.18
CA ARG A 265 25.35 -12.81 33.58
C ARG A 265 26.49 -13.42 34.40
N PRO A 266 26.50 -13.25 35.73
CA PRO A 266 27.47 -13.94 36.59
C PRO A 266 27.35 -15.46 36.43
N SER A 267 28.47 -16.17 36.26
CA SER A 267 28.46 -17.63 36.15
C SER A 267 27.97 -18.27 37.45
N SER A 268 26.82 -18.92 37.43
CA SER A 268 26.30 -19.73 38.54
C SER A 268 27.00 -21.10 38.66
N PHE A 269 27.89 -21.43 37.72
CA PHE A 269 28.67 -22.67 37.68
C PHE A 269 30.15 -22.43 38.02
N ALA A 270 30.44 -21.65 39.06
CA ALA A 270 31.72 -21.80 39.76
C ALA A 270 31.62 -23.04 40.66
N SER A 271 31.90 -24.22 40.08
CA SER A 271 32.29 -25.40 40.86
C SER A 271 33.34 -24.95 41.88
N LYS A 272 33.01 -25.03 43.19
CA LYS A 272 33.95 -24.86 44.30
C LYS A 272 34.99 -25.99 44.24
N LYS A 273 35.93 -25.94 43.29
CA LYS A 273 37.12 -26.79 43.20
C LYS A 273 38.08 -26.24 42.14
N SER A 274 38.66 -25.09 42.43
CA SER A 274 40.05 -24.78 42.06
C SER A 274 40.47 -23.48 42.76
N THR A 275 41.40 -23.64 43.67
CA THR A 275 42.18 -22.56 44.27
C THR A 275 43.09 -21.97 43.20
N GLY A 276 42.91 -20.69 42.87
CA GLY A 276 43.87 -19.88 42.12
C GLY A 276 43.44 -19.50 40.70
N LEU A 277 43.26 -18.18 40.50
CA LEU A 277 43.08 -17.41 39.25
C LEU A 277 41.63 -17.23 38.68
N ASP A 278 41.24 -15.96 38.59
CA ASP A 278 40.10 -15.31 37.89
C ASP A 278 38.65 -15.69 38.25
N SER A 279 38.14 -15.10 39.34
CA SER A 279 36.74 -15.19 39.77
C SER A 279 35.76 -14.22 39.06
N ASN A 280 35.98 -13.89 37.78
CA ASN A 280 35.10 -12.99 37.00
C ASN A 280 34.60 -13.62 35.69
N SER A 281 34.37 -14.94 35.64
CA SER A 281 33.80 -15.60 34.47
C SER A 281 32.32 -15.18 34.29
N LYS A 282 32.07 -14.27 33.35
CA LYS A 282 30.70 -13.91 32.92
C LYS A 282 30.24 -14.90 31.85
N GLU A 283 29.09 -15.53 32.06
CA GLU A 283 28.47 -16.38 31.03
C GLU A 283 27.87 -15.47 29.95
N ARG A 284 28.28 -15.68 28.69
CA ARG A 284 27.75 -14.96 27.53
C ARG A 284 26.43 -15.59 27.07
N GLY A 285 25.40 -14.77 26.97
CA GLY A 285 24.11 -15.09 26.36
C GLY A 285 23.78 -14.19 25.17
N LEU A 286 22.60 -14.40 24.60
CA LEU A 286 22.07 -13.59 23.51
C LEU A 286 20.61 -13.21 23.82
N ARG A 287 20.31 -11.92 23.74
CA ARG A 287 18.96 -11.37 23.76
C ARG A 287 18.37 -11.41 22.36
N VAL A 288 17.24 -12.07 22.24
CA VAL A 288 16.44 -12.16 21.01
C VAL A 288 15.25 -11.24 21.18
N LEU A 289 15.11 -10.24 20.32
CA LEU A 289 13.88 -9.45 20.24
C LEU A 289 12.81 -10.27 19.56
N THR A 290 11.56 -10.13 19.99
CA THR A 290 10.45 -10.88 19.40
C THR A 290 9.66 -10.08 18.37
N GLU A 291 10.29 -9.09 17.73
CA GLU A 291 9.78 -8.48 16.50
C GLU A 291 9.59 -9.56 15.40
N PRO A 292 8.64 -9.36 14.46
CA PRO A 292 8.29 -10.32 13.42
C PRO A 292 9.48 -11.10 12.83
N ASN A 293 10.43 -10.40 12.22
CA ASN A 293 11.48 -10.98 11.39
C ASN A 293 12.42 -11.87 12.20
N THR A 294 12.82 -11.35 13.36
CA THR A 294 13.70 -12.04 14.29
C THR A 294 12.99 -13.26 14.86
N LEU A 295 11.72 -13.15 15.26
CA LEU A 295 10.93 -14.26 15.75
C LEU A 295 10.78 -15.36 14.69
N CYS A 296 10.40 -15.00 13.46
CA CYS A 296 10.23 -15.96 12.37
C CYS A 296 11.55 -16.70 12.07
N SER A 297 12.65 -15.98 11.99
CA SER A 297 13.98 -16.55 11.75
C SER A 297 14.38 -17.54 12.85
N ILE A 298 14.11 -17.21 14.11
CA ILE A 298 14.40 -18.09 15.25
C ILE A 298 13.54 -19.35 15.20
N LEU A 299 12.23 -19.23 14.97
CA LEU A 299 11.32 -20.38 14.89
C LEU A 299 11.67 -21.31 13.72
N GLN A 300 12.13 -20.78 12.59
CA GLN A 300 12.48 -21.57 11.43
C GLN A 300 13.89 -22.21 11.51
N LEU A 301 14.86 -21.52 12.11
CA LEU A 301 16.29 -21.86 11.96
C LEU A 301 16.95 -22.32 13.26
N ALA A 302 16.38 -22.07 14.44
CA ALA A 302 16.95 -22.54 15.71
C ALA A 302 16.66 -24.04 15.92
N PRO A 303 17.69 -24.90 16.05
CA PRO A 303 17.50 -26.34 16.27
C PRO A 303 17.00 -26.67 17.67
N ASP A 304 17.35 -25.84 18.66
CA ASP A 304 16.95 -26.00 20.06
C ASP A 304 15.45 -25.70 20.26
N ALA A 305 14.69 -26.73 20.65
CA ALA A 305 13.24 -26.62 20.81
C ALA A 305 12.82 -25.69 21.94
N GLU A 306 13.61 -25.60 23.01
CA GLU A 306 13.29 -24.73 24.14
C GLU A 306 13.57 -23.25 23.79
N VAL A 307 14.59 -22.98 22.95
CA VAL A 307 14.78 -21.63 22.37
C VAL A 307 13.56 -21.22 21.54
N ARG A 308 13.06 -22.13 20.68
CA ARG A 308 11.85 -21.86 19.89
C ARG A 308 10.62 -21.64 20.77
N LYS A 309 10.43 -22.46 21.81
CA LYS A 309 9.33 -22.34 22.77
C LYS A 309 9.34 -20.99 23.49
N LEU A 310 10.48 -20.60 24.06
CA LEU A 310 10.63 -19.32 24.77
C LEU A 310 10.33 -18.13 23.84
N ALA A 311 10.93 -18.14 22.65
CA ALA A 311 10.70 -17.09 21.66
C ALA A 311 9.23 -17.04 21.20
N TYR A 312 8.60 -18.20 20.95
CA TYR A 312 7.19 -18.29 20.57
C TYR A 312 6.26 -17.73 21.64
N ILE A 313 6.40 -18.18 22.89
CA ILE A 313 5.53 -17.73 23.99
C ILE A 313 5.69 -16.22 24.15
N ARG A 314 6.91 -15.72 24.30
CA ARG A 314 7.13 -14.28 24.50
C ARG A 314 6.63 -13.45 23.32
N GLY A 315 6.92 -13.88 22.09
CA GLY A 315 6.51 -13.16 20.88
C GLY A 315 5.01 -13.16 20.64
N ASN A 316 4.28 -14.14 21.17
CA ASN A 316 2.82 -14.19 21.13
C ASN A 316 2.17 -13.69 22.43
N SER A 317 2.93 -13.12 23.36
CA SER A 317 2.43 -12.56 24.63
C SER A 317 2.87 -11.10 24.82
N SER A 318 3.16 -10.38 23.75
CA SER A 318 3.59 -8.98 23.78
C SER A 318 3.09 -8.24 22.53
N PRO A 319 2.65 -6.98 22.65
CA PRO A 319 2.54 -6.18 23.87
C PRO A 319 1.23 -6.45 24.64
N PRO A 320 1.27 -6.69 25.96
CA PRO A 320 0.04 -6.93 26.75
C PRO A 320 -0.88 -5.70 26.83
N ALA A 321 -0.34 -4.49 26.67
CA ALA A 321 -1.10 -3.24 26.65
C ALA A 321 -2.20 -3.26 25.58
N ASN A 322 -1.96 -3.94 24.45
CA ASN A 322 -2.89 -4.01 23.34
C ASN A 322 -4.16 -4.83 23.61
N LEU A 323 -4.22 -5.61 24.70
CA LEU A 323 -5.48 -6.22 25.12
C LEU A 323 -6.51 -5.14 25.46
N VAL A 324 -6.12 -4.16 26.27
CA VAL A 324 -7.00 -3.06 26.70
C VAL A 324 -7.31 -2.13 25.53
N VAL A 325 -6.33 -1.83 24.68
CA VAL A 325 -6.54 -0.99 23.49
C VAL A 325 -7.53 -1.65 22.53
N LEU A 326 -7.40 -2.96 22.29
CA LEU A 326 -8.31 -3.69 21.42
C LEU A 326 -9.73 -3.75 21.99
N ASP A 327 -9.91 -4.01 23.28
CA ASP A 327 -11.24 -4.03 23.89
C ASP A 327 -11.95 -2.67 23.77
N LYS A 328 -11.23 -1.57 23.97
CA LYS A 328 -11.73 -0.21 23.76
C LYS A 328 -12.09 0.04 22.30
N LEU A 329 -11.24 -0.39 21.36
CA LEU A 329 -11.46 -0.21 19.93
C LEU A 329 -12.71 -0.96 19.46
N LEU A 330 -12.87 -2.22 19.88
CA LEU A 330 -14.05 -3.03 19.53
C LEU A 330 -15.33 -2.41 20.10
N SER A 331 -15.27 -1.86 21.32
CA SER A 331 -16.40 -1.17 21.95
C SER A 331 -16.77 0.12 21.21
N ALA A 332 -15.80 0.96 20.88
CA ALA A 332 -16.01 2.20 20.12
C ALA A 332 -16.59 1.91 18.72
N ARG A 333 -16.08 0.89 18.04
CA ARG A 333 -16.60 0.42 16.74
C ARG A 333 -18.02 -0.11 16.82
N HIS A 334 -18.36 -0.83 17.89
CA HIS A 334 -19.72 -1.32 18.09
C HIS A 334 -20.69 -0.15 18.30
N GLU A 335 -20.38 0.78 19.20
CA GLU A 335 -21.21 1.97 19.44
C GLU A 335 -21.36 2.80 18.16
N PHE A 336 -20.27 3.00 17.42
CA PHE A 336 -20.29 3.66 16.11
C PHE A 336 -21.29 2.99 15.17
N SER A 337 -21.24 1.65 15.05
CA SER A 337 -22.18 0.92 14.19
C SER A 337 -23.64 1.05 14.62
N GLU A 338 -23.93 1.07 15.92
CA GLU A 338 -25.30 1.23 16.44
C GLU A 338 -25.88 2.61 16.13
N ILE A 339 -25.07 3.66 16.27
CA ILE A 339 -25.50 5.03 15.94
C ILE A 339 -25.81 5.16 14.44
N MET A 340 -25.03 4.48 13.60
CA MET A 340 -25.19 4.40 12.15
C MET A 340 -26.36 3.49 11.72
N GLY A 341 -27.04 2.83 12.67
CA GLY A 341 -28.23 2.00 12.40
C GLY A 341 -27.94 0.53 12.05
N PHE A 342 -26.74 0.03 12.37
CA PHE A 342 -26.33 -1.37 12.14
C PHE A 342 -26.20 -2.14 13.46
N LYS A 343 -26.32 -3.47 13.43
CA LYS A 343 -26.26 -4.31 14.64
C LYS A 343 -24.83 -4.59 15.09
N SER A 344 -23.86 -4.41 14.19
CA SER A 344 -22.45 -4.70 14.45
C SER A 344 -21.56 -3.92 13.48
N TYR A 345 -20.29 -3.77 13.86
CA TYR A 345 -19.30 -3.16 12.99
C TYR A 345 -19.04 -3.99 11.72
N ALA A 346 -19.14 -5.31 11.82
CA ALA A 346 -19.07 -6.20 10.66
C ALA A 346 -20.21 -5.95 9.67
N GLU A 347 -21.45 -5.76 10.15
CA GLU A 347 -22.59 -5.46 9.28
C GLU A 347 -22.42 -4.11 8.56
N LEU A 348 -21.98 -3.09 9.29
CA LEU A 348 -21.67 -1.78 8.72
C LEU A 348 -20.61 -1.87 7.61
N THR A 349 -19.52 -2.60 7.86
CA THR A 349 -18.38 -2.73 6.93
C THR A 349 -18.73 -3.54 5.68
N LEU A 350 -19.52 -4.60 5.84
CA LEU A 350 -19.83 -5.54 4.75
C LEU A 350 -20.97 -5.08 3.85
N LYS A 351 -21.75 -4.06 4.24
CA LYS A 351 -23.00 -3.69 3.57
C LYS A 351 -22.84 -3.41 2.06
N GLU A 352 -21.75 -2.75 1.68
CA GLU A 352 -21.45 -2.37 0.29
C GLU A 352 -20.42 -3.31 -0.39
N ASN A 353 -20.00 -4.36 0.32
CA ASN A 353 -19.13 -5.41 -0.23
C ASN A 353 -19.98 -6.51 -0.89
N MET A 354 -19.36 -7.38 -1.68
CA MET A 354 -20.07 -8.48 -2.35
C MET A 354 -20.75 -9.43 -1.36
N ALA A 355 -20.11 -9.71 -0.22
CA ALA A 355 -20.68 -10.57 0.81
C ALA A 355 -21.96 -10.01 1.45
N SER A 356 -22.12 -8.68 1.49
CA SER A 356 -23.28 -7.91 1.99
C SER A 356 -23.68 -8.08 3.47
N SER A 357 -23.31 -9.19 4.14
CA SER A 357 -23.66 -9.44 5.55
C SER A 357 -22.70 -10.39 6.27
N PRO A 358 -22.58 -10.29 7.62
CA PRO A 358 -21.75 -11.19 8.42
C PRO A 358 -22.16 -12.66 8.32
N GLU A 359 -23.47 -12.95 8.21
CA GLU A 359 -23.97 -14.33 8.11
C GLU A 359 -23.51 -15.03 6.83
N VAL A 360 -23.43 -14.29 5.72
CA VAL A 360 -22.95 -14.80 4.44
C VAL A 360 -21.44 -15.10 4.54
N VAL A 361 -20.68 -14.17 5.12
CA VAL A 361 -19.25 -14.36 5.38
C VAL A 361 -18.98 -15.57 6.27
N LEU A 362 -19.65 -15.67 7.42
CA LEU A 362 -19.47 -16.79 8.35
C LEU A 362 -19.86 -18.13 7.72
N SER A 363 -20.94 -18.18 6.93
CA SER A 363 -21.32 -19.38 6.18
C SER A 363 -20.19 -19.84 5.26
N PHE A 364 -19.62 -18.92 4.47
CA PHE A 364 -18.49 -19.21 3.59
C PHE A 364 -17.25 -19.69 4.37
N LEU A 365 -16.88 -19.01 5.46
CA LEU A 365 -15.71 -19.37 6.26
C LEU A 365 -15.87 -20.74 6.92
N HIS A 366 -17.07 -21.09 7.40
CA HIS A 366 -17.35 -22.42 7.93
C HIS A 366 -17.27 -23.50 6.86
N ASP A 367 -17.76 -23.24 5.65
CA ASP A 367 -17.66 -24.20 4.54
C ASP A 367 -16.20 -24.40 4.10
N MET A 368 -15.40 -23.32 4.01
CA MET A 368 -13.96 -23.42 3.77
C MET A 368 -13.26 -24.19 4.89
N SER A 369 -13.59 -23.92 6.15
CA SER A 369 -13.02 -24.62 7.30
C SER A 369 -13.27 -26.13 7.24
N LYS A 370 -14.52 -26.53 6.91
CA LYS A 370 -14.87 -27.95 6.72
C LYS A 370 -14.12 -28.58 5.55
N MET A 371 -13.98 -27.85 4.43
CA MET A 371 -13.29 -28.33 3.23
C MET A 371 -11.79 -28.55 3.47
N VAL A 372 -11.10 -27.59 4.11
CA VAL A 372 -9.63 -27.63 4.27
C VAL A 372 -9.17 -28.58 5.37
N ARG A 373 -10.01 -28.79 6.40
CA ARG A 373 -9.65 -29.53 7.62
C ARG A 373 -9.07 -30.93 7.38
N PRO A 374 -9.67 -31.82 6.56
CA PRO A 374 -9.13 -33.17 6.37
C PRO A 374 -7.71 -33.16 5.80
N LYS A 375 -7.43 -32.24 4.86
CA LYS A 375 -6.10 -32.12 4.25
C LYS A 375 -5.08 -31.50 5.21
N ALA A 376 -5.49 -30.48 5.95
CA ALA A 376 -4.65 -29.87 6.99
C ALA A 376 -4.28 -30.87 8.10
N GLU A 377 -5.20 -31.76 8.50
CA GLU A 377 -4.94 -32.83 9.47
C GLU A 377 -3.97 -33.89 8.92
N GLU A 378 -4.08 -34.23 7.62
CA GLU A 378 -3.10 -35.10 6.94
C GLU A 378 -1.70 -34.48 6.95
N GLU A 379 -1.60 -33.19 6.63
CA GLU A 379 -0.36 -32.42 6.64
C GLU A 379 0.24 -32.28 8.04
N PHE A 380 -0.59 -32.01 9.05
CA PHE A 380 -0.20 -32.00 10.46
C PHE A 380 0.42 -33.35 10.88
N LYS A 381 -0.24 -34.46 10.51
CA LYS A 381 0.28 -35.81 10.80
C LYS A 381 1.63 -36.06 10.14
N LYS A 382 1.83 -35.60 8.90
CA LYS A 382 3.13 -35.71 8.20
C LYS A 382 4.25 -34.96 8.95
N ILE A 383 3.96 -33.78 9.49
CA ILE A 383 4.94 -33.01 10.29
C ILE A 383 5.27 -33.76 11.58
N LEU A 384 4.26 -34.30 12.27
CA LEU A 384 4.43 -35.09 13.49
C LEU A 384 5.27 -36.35 13.25
N ASP A 385 4.97 -37.10 12.18
CA ASP A 385 5.72 -38.31 11.81
C ASP A 385 7.18 -37.98 11.46
N PHE A 386 7.43 -36.86 10.76
CA PHE A 386 8.78 -36.38 10.48
C PHE A 386 9.55 -36.00 11.76
N LYS A 387 8.89 -35.35 12.72
CA LYS A 387 9.47 -35.05 14.03
C LYS A 387 9.84 -36.34 14.79
N ARG A 388 8.94 -37.32 14.83
CA ARG A 388 9.16 -38.64 15.49
C ARG A 388 10.33 -39.40 14.87
N ALA A 389 10.45 -39.39 13.55
CA ALA A 389 11.55 -40.04 12.84
C ALA A 389 12.93 -39.46 13.22
N ARG A 390 13.01 -38.18 13.59
CA ARG A 390 14.25 -37.50 13.99
C ARG A 390 14.52 -37.48 15.49
N GLY A 391 13.48 -37.47 16.32
CA GLY A 391 13.57 -37.33 17.78
C GLY A 391 13.47 -38.65 18.56
N GLY A 392 13.20 -39.79 17.90
CA GLY A 392 12.91 -41.06 18.55
C GLY A 392 11.45 -41.19 19.01
N GLN A 393 11.05 -42.41 19.43
CA GLN A 393 9.66 -42.74 19.80
C GLN A 393 9.14 -42.05 21.08
N SER A 394 9.99 -41.36 21.85
CA SER A 394 9.59 -40.63 23.06
C SER A 394 8.88 -39.30 22.76
N VAL A 395 8.80 -38.89 21.50
CA VAL A 395 8.06 -37.69 21.09
C VAL A 395 6.58 -38.01 20.90
N THR A 396 5.76 -37.55 21.84
CA THR A 396 4.31 -37.82 21.82
C THR A 396 3.53 -36.81 20.97
N ASP A 397 3.89 -35.52 21.00
CA ASP A 397 3.08 -34.43 20.42
C ASP A 397 3.87 -33.40 19.57
N LEU A 398 3.14 -32.63 18.76
CA LEU A 398 3.65 -31.52 17.94
C LEU A 398 3.20 -30.18 18.54
N GLU A 399 4.15 -29.32 18.89
CA GLU A 399 3.88 -28.04 19.53
C GLU A 399 3.85 -26.89 18.50
N PRO A 400 3.11 -25.79 18.74
CA PRO A 400 3.01 -24.69 17.78
C PRO A 400 4.37 -24.06 17.37
N TRP A 401 5.38 -24.07 18.25
CA TRP A 401 6.73 -23.59 17.94
C TRP A 401 7.59 -24.58 17.15
N ASP A 402 7.09 -25.78 16.87
CA ASP A 402 7.76 -26.79 16.05
C ASP A 402 7.40 -26.68 14.56
N GLU A 403 6.20 -26.17 14.25
CA GLU A 403 5.69 -26.08 12.87
C GLU A 403 6.67 -25.38 11.92
N PRO A 404 7.16 -24.14 12.19
CA PRO A 404 7.99 -23.43 11.21
C PRO A 404 9.35 -24.11 11.01
N TYR A 405 9.85 -24.80 12.03
CA TYR A 405 11.12 -25.53 11.97
C TYR A 405 11.02 -26.77 11.10
N PHE A 406 10.04 -27.64 11.37
CA PHE A 406 9.92 -28.91 10.65
C PHE A 406 9.39 -28.74 9.23
N THR A 407 8.43 -27.84 9.00
CA THR A 407 7.96 -27.55 7.64
C THR A 407 9.10 -27.03 6.76
N ARG A 408 9.96 -26.13 7.27
CA ARG A 408 11.16 -25.69 6.54
C ARG A 408 12.10 -26.85 6.22
N LEU A 409 12.39 -27.71 7.19
CA LEU A 409 13.27 -28.87 6.99
C LEU A 409 12.69 -29.86 5.96
N MET A 410 11.39 -30.10 6.00
CA MET A 410 10.69 -30.95 5.05
C MET A 410 10.75 -30.34 3.65
N LYS A 411 10.44 -29.05 3.49
CA LYS A 411 10.56 -28.34 2.20
C LYS A 411 11.99 -28.38 1.64
N ALA A 412 12.99 -28.15 2.48
CA ALA A 412 14.39 -28.19 2.08
C ALA A 412 14.84 -29.60 1.66
N SER A 413 14.42 -30.64 2.38
CA SER A 413 14.80 -32.03 2.10
C SER A 413 14.07 -32.64 0.90
N ALA A 414 12.79 -32.32 0.70
CA ALA A 414 11.99 -32.89 -0.38
C ALA A 414 12.38 -32.38 -1.77
N HIS A 415 12.90 -31.15 -1.87
CA HIS A 415 13.11 -30.47 -3.15
C HIS A 415 14.56 -30.04 -3.43
N ASN A 416 15.50 -30.31 -2.51
CA ASN A 416 16.92 -29.92 -2.61
C ASN A 416 17.11 -28.46 -3.06
N LEU A 417 16.26 -27.56 -2.56
CA LEU A 417 16.22 -26.16 -2.98
C LEU A 417 17.31 -25.35 -2.27
N ASP A 418 18.23 -24.82 -3.06
CA ASP A 418 19.09 -23.73 -2.63
C ASP A 418 18.48 -22.39 -3.08
N TYR A 419 17.85 -21.68 -2.14
CA TYR A 419 17.23 -20.37 -2.42
C TYR A 419 18.23 -19.32 -2.91
N SER A 420 19.53 -19.47 -2.62
CA SER A 420 20.56 -18.58 -3.15
C SER A 420 20.77 -18.80 -4.65
N VAL A 421 20.69 -20.05 -5.12
CA VAL A 421 20.72 -20.40 -6.55
C VAL A 421 19.45 -19.93 -7.24
N VAL A 422 18.29 -20.01 -6.60
CA VAL A 422 17.04 -19.50 -7.19
C VAL A 422 17.13 -17.99 -7.45
N SER A 423 17.64 -17.23 -6.49
CA SER A 423 17.74 -15.76 -6.57
C SER A 423 18.69 -15.30 -7.69
N SER A 424 19.62 -16.15 -8.13
CA SER A 424 20.55 -15.81 -9.21
C SER A 424 19.89 -15.73 -10.59
N TYR A 425 18.65 -16.21 -10.75
CA TYR A 425 17.87 -16.10 -12.00
C TYR A 425 16.96 -14.86 -12.07
N PHE A 426 16.88 -14.09 -10.98
CA PHE A 426 15.93 -12.99 -10.82
C PHE A 426 16.64 -11.68 -10.54
N SER A 427 17.44 -11.19 -11.50
CA SER A 427 17.96 -9.83 -11.39
C SER A 427 16.84 -8.81 -11.60
N LEU A 428 16.89 -7.69 -10.86
CA LEU A 428 15.87 -6.64 -10.95
C LEU A 428 15.59 -6.17 -12.39
N PRO A 429 16.60 -5.90 -13.27
CA PRO A 429 16.33 -5.54 -14.66
C PRO A 429 15.57 -6.62 -15.45
N GLN A 430 15.90 -7.90 -15.24
CA GLN A 430 15.18 -9.00 -15.88
C GLN A 430 13.74 -9.09 -15.39
N CYS A 431 13.50 -8.89 -14.09
CA CYS A 431 12.15 -8.88 -13.55
C CYS A 431 11.30 -7.75 -14.15
N ILE A 432 11.88 -6.56 -14.36
CA ILE A 432 11.22 -5.44 -15.07
C ILE A 432 10.88 -5.83 -16.51
N GLU A 433 11.79 -6.49 -17.24
CA GLU A 433 11.48 -7.03 -18.57
C GLU A 433 10.34 -8.07 -18.53
N GLY A 434 10.29 -8.89 -17.47
CA GLY A 434 9.16 -9.79 -17.20
C GLY A 434 7.81 -9.06 -17.13
N LEU A 435 7.75 -7.90 -16.46
CA LEU A 435 6.55 -7.05 -16.42
C LEU A 435 6.13 -6.58 -17.82
N LYS A 436 7.12 -6.16 -18.64
CA LYS A 436 6.88 -5.71 -20.02
C LYS A 436 6.37 -6.84 -20.91
N VAL A 437 6.99 -8.02 -20.83
CA VAL A 437 6.59 -9.22 -21.57
C VAL A 437 5.18 -9.64 -21.19
N LEU A 438 4.85 -9.64 -19.90
CA LEU A 438 3.51 -9.99 -19.42
C LEU A 438 2.45 -9.05 -20.02
N ALA A 439 2.65 -7.74 -19.88
CA ALA A 439 1.71 -6.75 -20.39
C ALA A 439 1.54 -6.84 -21.92
N GLY A 440 2.64 -6.99 -22.66
CA GLY A 440 2.60 -7.12 -24.11
C GLY A 440 1.97 -8.40 -24.63
N SER A 441 2.19 -9.52 -23.93
CA SER A 441 1.61 -10.80 -24.33
C SER A 441 0.10 -10.85 -24.08
N LEU A 442 -0.34 -10.36 -22.91
CA LEU A 442 -1.75 -10.44 -22.52
C LEU A 442 -2.62 -9.34 -23.12
N PHE A 443 -2.12 -8.11 -23.18
CA PHE A 443 -2.96 -6.95 -23.43
C PHE A 443 -2.62 -6.24 -24.75
N GLY A 444 -1.62 -6.72 -25.48
CA GLY A 444 -1.16 -6.09 -26.73
C GLY A 444 -0.50 -4.72 -26.54
N VAL A 445 -0.20 -4.34 -25.29
CA VAL A 445 0.37 -3.03 -24.92
C VAL A 445 1.89 -3.09 -24.83
N LYS A 446 2.56 -1.95 -24.97
CA LYS A 446 4.02 -1.85 -24.86
C LYS A 446 4.39 -0.80 -23.85
N PHE A 447 5.33 -1.13 -22.98
CA PHE A 447 5.98 -0.13 -22.15
C PHE A 447 7.18 0.45 -22.89
N HIS A 448 7.19 1.78 -23.01
CA HIS A 448 8.31 2.54 -23.54
C HIS A 448 8.98 3.29 -22.40
N GLU A 449 10.28 3.05 -22.20
CA GLU A 449 11.06 3.87 -21.29
C GLU A 449 11.18 5.28 -21.87
N ILE A 450 10.81 6.27 -21.06
CA ILE A 450 10.80 7.67 -21.45
C ILE A 450 11.69 8.46 -20.49
N PRO A 451 12.44 9.46 -20.98
CA PRO A 451 13.30 10.26 -20.11
C PRO A 451 12.45 11.04 -19.10
N LEU A 452 12.95 11.12 -17.87
CA LEU A 452 12.42 12.02 -16.85
C LEU A 452 12.71 13.48 -17.24
N GLY A 453 11.70 14.34 -17.15
CA GLY A 453 11.88 15.79 -17.32
C GLY A 453 12.73 16.41 -16.21
N PRO A 454 13.30 17.61 -16.40
CA PRO A 454 14.05 18.28 -15.35
C PRO A 454 13.17 18.58 -14.13
N GLY A 455 13.60 18.11 -12.96
CA GLY A 455 12.85 18.24 -11.70
C GLY A 455 11.70 17.25 -11.53
N GLU A 456 11.49 16.31 -12.47
CA GLU A 456 10.38 15.35 -12.41
C GLU A 456 10.56 14.23 -11.38
N SER A 457 11.80 13.81 -11.18
CA SER A 457 12.14 12.67 -10.33
C SER A 457 12.53 13.08 -8.92
N TRP A 458 12.08 12.30 -7.93
CA TRP A 458 12.53 12.41 -6.54
C TRP A 458 13.87 11.70 -6.27
N HIS A 459 14.29 10.79 -7.15
CA HIS A 459 15.53 10.02 -6.96
C HIS A 459 16.11 9.50 -8.29
N PRO A 460 17.45 9.48 -8.47
CA PRO A 460 18.08 9.06 -9.73
C PRO A 460 17.85 7.59 -10.13
N ASP A 461 17.47 6.73 -9.18
CA ASP A 461 17.15 5.32 -9.46
C ASP A 461 15.70 5.10 -9.98
N VAL A 462 14.88 6.15 -10.02
CA VAL A 462 13.49 6.05 -10.51
C VAL A 462 13.50 5.90 -12.02
N LEU A 463 12.72 4.95 -12.53
CA LEU A 463 12.48 4.79 -13.96
C LEU A 463 11.08 5.28 -14.31
N LYS A 464 10.93 5.86 -15.51
CA LYS A 464 9.64 6.29 -16.05
C LYS A 464 9.33 5.52 -17.33
N LEU A 465 8.15 4.92 -17.36
CA LEU A 465 7.62 4.18 -18.51
C LEU A 465 6.29 4.80 -18.95
N SER A 466 6.07 4.91 -20.27
CA SER A 466 4.73 5.13 -20.86
C SER A 466 4.15 3.79 -21.27
N LEU A 467 2.88 3.54 -20.97
CA LEU A 467 2.13 2.42 -21.51
C LEU A 467 1.45 2.84 -22.82
N TYR A 468 1.70 2.12 -23.90
CA TYR A 468 1.16 2.43 -25.23
C TYR A 468 0.41 1.24 -25.83
N HIS A 469 -0.75 1.49 -26.43
CA HIS A 469 -1.48 0.51 -27.23
C HIS A 469 -1.46 0.91 -28.72
N PRO A 470 -1.20 -0.02 -29.65
CA PRO A 470 -1.10 0.27 -31.08
C PRO A 470 -2.30 1.04 -31.66
N ASP A 471 -3.51 0.71 -31.20
CA ASP A 471 -4.75 1.29 -31.74
C ASP A 471 -5.34 2.43 -30.91
N GLU A 472 -4.98 2.54 -29.62
CA GLU A 472 -5.57 3.52 -28.70
C GLU A 472 -4.60 4.65 -28.31
N GLY A 473 -3.30 4.49 -28.61
CA GLY A 473 -2.28 5.47 -28.23
C GLY A 473 -1.77 5.27 -26.80
N ASP A 474 -1.37 6.37 -26.17
CA ASP A 474 -0.87 6.36 -24.79
C ASP A 474 -2.00 6.02 -23.81
N LEU A 475 -1.69 5.14 -22.86
CA LEU A 475 -2.63 4.61 -21.88
C LEU A 475 -2.37 5.07 -20.45
N GLY A 476 -1.18 5.61 -20.15
CA GLY A 476 -0.83 6.08 -18.82
C GLY A 476 0.68 6.14 -18.57
N CYS A 477 1.07 6.81 -17.49
CA CYS A 477 2.46 6.95 -17.05
C CYS A 477 2.72 6.07 -15.82
N PHE A 478 3.88 5.41 -15.79
CA PHE A 478 4.26 4.46 -14.76
C PHE A 478 5.68 4.73 -14.25
N TYR A 479 5.80 5.10 -12.97
CA TYR A 479 7.08 5.24 -12.28
C TYR A 479 7.45 3.97 -11.51
N LEU A 480 8.73 3.62 -11.53
CA LEU A 480 9.29 2.48 -10.80
C LEU A 480 10.36 2.96 -9.80
N ASP A 481 10.11 2.79 -8.51
CA ASP A 481 11.06 3.07 -7.44
C ASP A 481 11.28 1.81 -6.59
N LEU A 482 12.17 0.92 -7.05
CA LEU A 482 12.21 -0.47 -6.60
C LEU A 482 13.34 -0.79 -5.62
N LYS A 483 14.37 0.06 -5.54
CA LYS A 483 15.57 -0.20 -4.75
C LYS A 483 15.40 0.31 -3.32
N SER A 484 16.00 -0.39 -2.37
CA SER A 484 16.14 0.13 -1.01
C SER A 484 17.17 1.24 -0.94
N ARG A 485 16.90 2.22 -0.09
CA ARG A 485 17.82 3.30 0.26
C ARG A 485 17.58 3.76 1.68
N LYS A 486 18.58 4.42 2.25
CA LYS A 486 18.44 5.11 3.54
C LYS A 486 17.26 6.10 3.42
N ASP A 487 16.51 6.26 4.50
CA ASP A 487 15.44 7.26 4.62
C ASP A 487 14.16 7.01 3.81
N LYS A 488 14.12 5.98 2.94
CA LYS A 488 12.89 5.50 2.28
C LYS A 488 12.12 4.52 3.17
N HIS A 489 10.79 4.61 3.16
CA HIS A 489 9.95 3.65 3.87
C HIS A 489 10.09 2.22 3.30
N PRO A 490 10.21 1.18 4.15
CA PRO A 490 10.47 -0.18 3.71
C PRO A 490 9.19 -0.92 3.28
N ILE A 491 8.44 -0.33 2.36
CA ILE A 491 7.16 -0.84 1.84
C ILE A 491 7.33 -1.37 0.41
N CYS A 492 6.36 -2.18 -0.04
CA CYS A 492 6.15 -2.47 -1.46
C CYS A 492 4.67 -2.24 -1.76
N ALA A 493 4.37 -1.23 -2.57
CA ALA A 493 3.00 -0.74 -2.79
C ALA A 493 2.86 -0.02 -4.13
N HIS A 494 1.64 -0.09 -4.68
CA HIS A 494 1.15 0.75 -5.77
C HIS A 494 0.53 2.05 -5.25
N PHE A 495 0.95 3.18 -5.85
CA PHE A 495 0.41 4.52 -5.63
C PHE A 495 -0.23 5.05 -6.92
N ALA A 496 -1.48 5.53 -6.84
CA ALA A 496 -2.12 6.24 -7.93
C ALA A 496 -1.95 7.75 -7.72
N ILE A 497 -1.04 8.39 -8.45
CA ILE A 497 -0.79 9.83 -8.35
C ILE A 497 -1.92 10.62 -9.01
N LYS A 498 -2.48 10.09 -10.10
CA LYS A 498 -3.62 10.66 -10.80
C LYS A 498 -4.50 9.57 -11.40
N GLY A 499 -5.81 9.65 -11.19
CA GLY A 499 -6.77 8.69 -11.74
C GLY A 499 -7.09 8.94 -13.22
N GLY A 500 -7.42 7.87 -13.94
CA GLY A 500 -7.98 7.97 -15.28
C GLY A 500 -9.47 8.36 -15.23
N ARG A 501 -9.88 9.36 -16.01
CA ARG A 501 -11.28 9.82 -16.11
C ARG A 501 -11.56 10.52 -17.44
N ARG A 502 -12.83 10.61 -17.81
CA ARG A 502 -13.25 11.33 -19.01
C ARG A 502 -13.49 12.82 -18.69
N ILE A 503 -12.81 13.71 -19.42
CA ILE A 503 -12.94 15.17 -19.25
C ILE A 503 -14.05 15.73 -20.15
N SER A 504 -14.05 15.25 -21.40
CA SER A 504 -15.03 15.56 -22.43
C SER A 504 -15.18 14.38 -23.39
N ASP A 505 -16.07 14.47 -24.38
CA ASP A 505 -16.24 13.41 -25.38
C ASP A 505 -14.99 13.13 -26.22
N THR A 506 -14.07 14.10 -26.30
CA THR A 506 -12.84 14.00 -27.09
C THR A 506 -11.57 13.90 -26.24
N GLU A 507 -11.66 14.11 -24.93
CA GLU A 507 -10.51 14.21 -24.05
C GLU A 507 -10.62 13.26 -22.86
N TYR A 508 -9.58 12.44 -22.69
CA TYR A 508 -9.43 11.51 -21.58
C TYR A 508 -8.17 11.85 -20.78
N GLN A 509 -8.32 11.98 -19.46
CA GLN A 509 -7.20 12.14 -18.56
C GLN A 509 -6.52 10.78 -18.35
N LEU A 510 -5.23 10.69 -18.70
CA LEU A 510 -4.47 9.47 -18.51
C LEU A 510 -4.03 9.29 -17.04
N PRO A 511 -4.07 8.06 -16.51
CA PRO A 511 -3.61 7.77 -15.17
C PRO A 511 -2.08 7.93 -15.03
N ILE A 512 -1.66 8.35 -13.84
CA ILE A 512 -0.24 8.42 -13.45
C ILE A 512 -0.09 7.58 -12.19
N VAL A 513 0.76 6.55 -12.24
CA VAL A 513 0.95 5.61 -11.13
C VAL A 513 2.43 5.41 -10.81
N ALA A 514 2.73 5.02 -9.58
CA ALA A 514 4.07 4.64 -9.13
C ALA A 514 4.03 3.29 -8.40
N LEU A 515 5.00 2.42 -8.69
CA LEU A 515 5.23 1.20 -7.93
C LEU A 515 6.53 1.35 -7.14
N VAL A 516 6.38 1.34 -5.83
CA VAL A 516 7.45 1.60 -4.87
C VAL A 516 7.74 0.29 -4.14
N CYS A 517 8.97 -0.21 -4.18
CA CYS A 517 9.40 -1.39 -3.40
C CYS A 517 10.78 -1.17 -2.76
N ASN A 518 11.18 -2.06 -1.86
CA ASN A 518 12.39 -1.89 -1.04
C ASN A 518 13.41 -3.04 -1.22
N PHE A 519 13.71 -3.39 -2.48
CA PHE A 519 14.61 -4.51 -2.78
C PHE A 519 16.07 -4.15 -2.51
N SER A 520 16.72 -4.94 -1.65
CA SER A 520 18.08 -4.69 -1.17
C SER A 520 19.13 -5.50 -1.92
N ARG A 521 20.35 -4.96 -2.04
CA ARG A 521 21.46 -5.67 -2.66
C ARG A 521 21.89 -6.86 -1.80
N SER A 522 21.95 -8.05 -2.40
CA SER A 522 22.39 -9.28 -1.75
C SER A 522 23.89 -9.28 -1.36
N SER A 523 24.72 -8.48 -2.04
CA SER A 523 26.15 -8.31 -1.71
C SER A 523 26.66 -6.92 -2.11
N ARG A 524 27.64 -6.39 -1.35
CA ARG A 524 28.39 -5.16 -1.68
C ARG A 524 29.14 -5.25 -3.02
N THR A 525 29.41 -6.46 -3.52
CA THR A 525 30.18 -6.71 -4.75
C THR A 525 29.34 -6.93 -6.00
N SER A 526 28.05 -7.26 -5.89
CA SER A 526 27.19 -7.47 -7.06
C SER A 526 26.73 -6.13 -7.63
N GLN A 527 26.89 -5.91 -8.94
CA GLN A 527 26.39 -4.68 -9.62
C GLN A 527 24.86 -4.61 -9.68
N SER A 528 24.15 -5.76 -9.67
CA SER A 528 22.69 -5.83 -9.77
C SER A 528 22.02 -6.31 -8.48
N VAL A 529 20.83 -5.80 -8.21
CA VAL A 529 19.91 -6.33 -7.18
C VAL A 529 19.39 -7.69 -7.67
N LEU A 530 19.47 -8.71 -6.81
CA LEU A 530 18.95 -10.06 -7.05
C LEU A 530 17.78 -10.26 -6.11
N LEU A 531 16.63 -10.63 -6.66
CA LEU A 531 15.39 -10.80 -5.94
C LEU A 531 15.29 -12.24 -5.44
N HIS A 532 14.89 -12.41 -4.18
CA HIS A 532 14.37 -13.70 -3.76
C HIS A 532 13.08 -13.98 -4.54
N HIS A 533 12.73 -15.27 -4.69
CA HIS A 533 11.50 -15.61 -5.40
C HIS A 533 10.28 -14.89 -4.79
N SER A 534 10.20 -14.78 -3.46
CA SER A 534 9.17 -13.98 -2.78
C SER A 534 9.14 -12.50 -3.16
N ASP A 535 10.30 -11.89 -3.42
CA ASP A 535 10.35 -10.48 -3.87
C ASP A 535 9.79 -10.35 -5.30
N VAL A 536 9.98 -11.37 -6.14
CA VAL A 536 9.37 -11.42 -7.48
C VAL A 536 7.85 -11.51 -7.34
N GLU A 537 7.35 -12.30 -6.40
CA GLU A 537 5.90 -12.39 -6.15
C GLU A 537 5.31 -11.04 -5.77
N THR A 538 5.91 -10.36 -4.78
CA THR A 538 5.46 -9.03 -4.35
C THR A 538 5.54 -8.01 -5.49
N LEU A 539 6.60 -8.04 -6.31
CA LEU A 539 6.71 -7.14 -7.46
C LEU A 539 5.54 -7.34 -8.44
N PHE A 540 5.18 -8.58 -8.74
CA PHE A 540 4.09 -8.87 -9.67
C PHE A 540 2.70 -8.60 -9.05
N HIS A 541 2.54 -8.69 -7.72
CA HIS A 541 1.34 -8.23 -7.00
C HIS A 541 1.02 -6.79 -7.32
N GLU A 542 1.98 -5.92 -7.01
CA GLU A 542 1.83 -4.47 -7.07
C GLU A 542 1.72 -4.04 -8.53
N PHE A 543 2.37 -4.78 -9.43
CA PHE A 543 2.20 -4.57 -10.86
C PHE A 543 0.78 -4.93 -11.33
N GLY A 544 0.12 -5.91 -10.71
CA GLY A 544 -1.30 -6.20 -10.93
C GLY A 544 -2.20 -5.00 -10.60
N HIS A 545 -1.98 -4.33 -9.47
CA HIS A 545 -2.67 -3.09 -9.13
C HIS A 545 -2.33 -1.95 -10.11
N ALA A 546 -1.06 -1.79 -10.48
CA ALA A 546 -0.63 -0.80 -11.45
C ALA A 546 -1.31 -1.01 -12.82
N LEU A 547 -1.39 -2.26 -13.30
CA LEU A 547 -2.09 -2.61 -14.54
C LEU A 547 -3.58 -2.31 -14.45
N HIS A 548 -4.22 -2.58 -13.32
CA HIS A 548 -5.63 -2.25 -13.12
C HIS A 548 -5.87 -0.74 -13.27
N SER A 549 -5.03 0.07 -12.63
CA SER A 549 -5.08 1.53 -12.77
C SER A 549 -4.82 2.00 -14.21
N LEU A 550 -3.75 1.52 -14.83
CA LEU A 550 -3.32 1.94 -16.17
C LEU A 550 -4.29 1.52 -17.29
N LEU A 551 -4.96 0.36 -17.15
CA LEU A 551 -5.86 -0.19 -18.15
C LEU A 551 -7.34 0.19 -17.94
N SER A 552 -7.69 0.75 -16.77
CA SER A 552 -9.06 1.22 -16.49
C SER A 552 -9.48 2.37 -17.39
N ARG A 553 -10.73 2.38 -17.87
CA ARG A 553 -11.30 3.41 -18.75
C ARG A 553 -12.69 3.80 -18.26
N THR A 554 -12.73 4.54 -17.16
CA THR A 554 -13.97 5.03 -16.52
C THR A 554 -14.28 6.47 -16.89
N ASP A 555 -15.55 6.84 -16.85
CA ASP A 555 -15.98 8.22 -17.04
C ASP A 555 -15.61 9.09 -15.84
N TYR A 556 -15.73 8.53 -14.64
CA TYR A 556 -15.48 9.22 -13.38
C TYR A 556 -14.24 8.69 -12.68
N GLN A 557 -13.43 9.58 -12.10
CA GLN A 557 -12.28 9.19 -11.27
C GLN A 557 -12.73 8.36 -10.07
N HIS A 558 -13.93 8.59 -9.53
CA HIS A 558 -14.45 7.85 -8.38
C HIS A 558 -14.41 6.31 -8.58
N PHE A 559 -14.40 5.84 -9.83
CA PHE A 559 -14.31 4.43 -10.21
C PHE A 559 -12.98 4.01 -10.85
N SER A 560 -12.02 4.91 -10.97
CA SER A 560 -10.75 4.66 -11.66
C SER A 560 -9.92 3.56 -10.99
N GLY A 561 -9.34 2.67 -11.81
CA GLY A 561 -8.42 1.63 -11.36
C GLY A 561 -8.96 0.75 -10.24
N THR A 562 -8.20 0.67 -9.14
CA THR A 562 -8.47 -0.18 -7.97
C THR A 562 -9.63 0.31 -7.09
N ARG A 563 -10.41 1.32 -7.52
CA ARG A 563 -11.57 1.87 -6.80
C ARG A 563 -12.82 0.97 -6.87
N VAL A 564 -12.66 -0.31 -6.57
CA VAL A 564 -13.71 -1.35 -6.60
C VAL A 564 -14.22 -1.72 -5.19
N ALA A 565 -15.06 -2.75 -5.07
CA ALA A 565 -15.45 -3.31 -3.77
C ALA A 565 -14.24 -3.96 -3.07
N LEU A 566 -14.15 -3.85 -1.73
CA LEU A 566 -12.94 -4.24 -1.00
C LEU A 566 -12.64 -5.75 -1.11
N ASP A 567 -13.67 -6.58 -1.03
CA ASP A 567 -13.59 -8.03 -1.17
C ASP A 567 -13.35 -8.51 -2.62
N PHE A 568 -13.26 -7.55 -3.56
CA PHE A 568 -12.92 -7.76 -4.97
C PHE A 568 -11.59 -7.10 -5.38
N ALA A 569 -11.13 -6.07 -4.67
CA ALA A 569 -9.98 -5.23 -5.03
C ALA A 569 -8.66 -5.99 -5.15
N GLU A 570 -8.51 -7.07 -4.37
CA GLU A 570 -7.35 -7.94 -4.42
C GLU A 570 -7.43 -9.00 -5.53
N THR A 571 -8.54 -9.11 -6.27
CA THR A 571 -8.68 -10.16 -7.30
C THR A 571 -7.67 -9.99 -8.44
N PRO A 572 -7.43 -8.78 -8.98
CA PRO A 572 -6.38 -8.56 -9.97
C PRO A 572 -4.99 -8.89 -9.41
N SER A 573 -4.63 -8.42 -8.22
CA SER A 573 -3.30 -8.65 -7.62
C SER A 573 -3.09 -10.13 -7.25
N ASN A 574 -4.12 -10.81 -6.75
CA ASN A 574 -4.18 -12.27 -6.57
C ASN A 574 -4.18 -13.06 -7.88
N LEU A 575 -4.21 -12.45 -9.06
CA LEU A 575 -3.89 -13.16 -10.30
C LEU A 575 -2.37 -13.21 -10.53
N PHE A 576 -1.63 -12.32 -9.85
CA PHE A 576 -0.24 -11.98 -10.08
C PHE A 576 0.71 -12.13 -8.83
N GLU A 577 0.34 -12.60 -7.61
CA GLU A 577 1.23 -12.75 -6.38
C GLU A 577 0.99 -13.92 -5.39
N SER A 578 1.97 -14.63 -4.75
CA SER A 578 1.79 -15.72 -3.78
C SER A 578 2.49 -15.62 -2.41
N ASP A 579 1.81 -16.20 -1.41
CA ASP A 579 2.26 -17.03 -0.26
C ASP A 579 3.24 -16.52 0.82
N ARG A 580 3.81 -15.31 0.82
CA ARG A 580 4.44 -14.75 2.05
C ARG A 580 4.34 -13.22 2.18
N PRO A 581 3.90 -12.68 3.34
CA PRO A 581 3.67 -11.25 3.47
C PRO A 581 4.98 -10.47 3.57
N THR A 582 5.12 -9.45 2.74
CA THR A 582 5.78 -8.22 3.15
C THR A 582 4.80 -7.43 4.03
N CYS A 583 5.33 -6.76 5.06
CA CYS A 583 4.59 -5.68 5.72
C CYS A 583 4.06 -4.72 4.66
N SER A 584 2.85 -4.19 4.89
CA SER A 584 2.26 -3.07 4.14
C SER A 584 2.03 -3.34 2.64
N VAL A 585 1.06 -4.20 2.30
CA VAL A 585 0.25 -3.94 1.10
C VAL A 585 -0.83 -2.96 1.56
N ILE A 586 -0.64 -1.70 1.18
CA ILE A 586 -1.64 -0.65 1.35
C ILE A 586 -2.16 -0.37 -0.05
N PRO A 587 -3.35 -0.85 -0.43
CA PRO A 587 -4.09 -0.21 -1.49
C PRO A 587 -4.42 1.19 -0.97
N MET A 588 -3.56 2.18 -1.25
CA MET A 588 -3.87 3.57 -0.98
C MET A 588 -4.87 4.03 -2.02
N VAL A 589 -6.14 3.68 -1.78
CA VAL A 589 -7.25 4.03 -2.65
C VAL A 589 -8.11 5.02 -1.91
N LEU A 590 -7.77 6.29 -2.07
CA LEU A 590 -8.48 7.38 -1.44
C LEU A 590 -9.79 7.70 -2.18
N LYS A 591 -10.95 7.14 -1.76
CA LYS A 591 -12.28 7.43 -2.34
C LYS A 591 -12.94 8.68 -1.74
N PHE A 592 -13.29 9.66 -2.58
CA PHE A 592 -14.05 10.86 -2.22
C PHE A 592 -15.57 10.67 -2.45
N PRO A 593 -16.47 11.23 -1.61
CA PRO A 593 -16.23 11.96 -0.36
C PRO A 593 -15.97 11.00 0.79
N PHE A 594 -14.89 11.24 1.55
CA PHE A 594 -14.23 10.21 2.33
C PHE A 594 -15.00 9.72 3.56
N CYS A 595 -15.16 8.40 3.63
CA CYS A 595 -14.76 7.69 4.84
C CYS A 595 -13.26 7.42 4.68
N LEU A 596 -12.45 8.03 5.52
CA LEU A 596 -11.03 7.72 5.64
C LEU A 596 -10.90 6.22 5.98
N GLN A 597 -10.71 5.35 4.98
CA GLN A 597 -9.99 4.10 5.19
C GLN A 597 -8.51 4.48 5.38
N LEU A 598 -8.24 5.23 6.44
CA LEU A 598 -6.90 5.50 6.91
C LEU A 598 -6.34 4.16 7.33
N GLY A 599 -5.49 3.61 6.48
CA GLY A 599 -4.30 2.94 6.98
C GLY A 599 -3.73 3.81 8.09
N SER A 600 -3.67 3.27 9.30
CA SER A 600 -3.27 3.94 10.54
C SER A 600 -1.94 4.70 10.49
N ASP A 601 -1.15 4.55 9.42
CA ASP A 601 0.18 5.11 9.28
C ASP A 601 0.19 6.58 8.80
N ALA A 602 -0.88 7.07 8.15
CA ALA A 602 -0.88 8.43 7.63
C ALA A 602 -0.93 9.51 8.73
N MET A 603 -1.53 9.22 9.90
CA MET A 603 -1.49 10.13 11.07
C MET A 603 -0.31 9.87 12.02
N VAL A 604 0.23 8.65 12.07
CA VAL A 604 1.39 8.31 12.93
C VAL A 604 2.67 8.99 12.43
N SER A 605 2.78 9.22 11.12
CA SER A 605 3.87 9.99 10.51
C SER A 605 3.78 11.49 10.81
N ASP A 606 2.58 12.08 10.77
CA ASP A 606 2.39 13.53 10.92
C ASP A 606 2.62 14.04 12.37
N LEU A 607 2.38 13.22 13.40
CA LEU A 607 2.67 13.60 14.80
C LEU A 607 4.13 13.37 15.23
N ARG A 608 4.89 12.50 14.54
CA ARG A 608 6.34 12.39 14.79
C ARG A 608 7.08 13.66 14.41
N PHE A 609 6.59 14.40 13.41
CA PHE A 609 7.23 15.62 12.92
C PHE A 609 6.97 16.84 13.79
N CYS A 610 5.75 16.99 14.36
CA CYS A 610 5.44 18.08 15.31
C CYS A 610 6.29 18.05 16.59
N LEU A 611 6.89 16.90 16.93
CA LEU A 611 7.79 16.77 18.09
C LEU A 611 9.27 17.10 17.77
N MET A 612 9.67 17.21 16.49
CA MET A 612 11.03 17.60 16.09
C MET A 612 11.19 19.11 15.83
N THR A 613 10.10 19.88 15.71
CA THR A 613 10.13 21.32 15.43
C THR A 613 10.40 22.24 16.65
N VAL A 614 10.99 21.72 17.73
CA VAL A 614 11.39 22.54 18.91
C VAL A 614 12.91 22.63 19.10
N GLU A 615 13.72 22.02 18.24
CA GLU A 615 15.20 22.02 18.40
C GLU A 615 15.98 22.97 17.48
N ASP A 616 15.34 23.89 16.74
CA ASP A 616 16.07 24.92 15.97
C ASP A 616 15.53 26.33 16.23
N ALA A 617 15.82 26.84 17.42
CA ALA A 617 15.95 28.28 17.64
C ALA A 617 17.39 28.55 18.09
N GLY A 618 18.19 29.11 17.18
CA GLY A 618 19.63 29.28 17.30
C GLY A 618 20.08 30.13 18.50
N GLU A 619 21.33 29.86 18.86
CA GLU A 619 22.14 30.54 19.87
C GLU A 619 22.16 32.07 19.72
N SER A 620 21.95 32.77 20.84
CA SER A 620 22.70 33.99 21.15
C SER A 620 22.72 34.27 22.65
N ASP A 621 23.92 34.28 23.21
CA ASP A 621 24.39 34.98 24.42
C ASP A 621 23.62 34.82 25.75
N LEU A 622 24.15 33.95 26.62
CA LEU A 622 24.65 34.30 27.97
C LEU A 622 25.07 33.01 28.71
N GLY A 623 26.35 32.92 29.05
CA GLY A 623 26.94 31.73 29.65
C GLY A 623 26.44 31.43 31.06
N LEU A 624 26.05 30.18 31.29
CA LEU A 624 26.02 29.51 32.60
C LEU A 624 26.20 28.00 32.37
N THR A 625 27.24 27.43 32.98
CA THR A 625 27.69 26.04 32.79
C THR A 625 26.71 24.99 33.34
N PHE A 626 26.57 23.88 32.60
CA PHE A 626 25.71 22.69 32.79
C PHE A 626 25.92 21.88 34.10
N GLY A 627 26.59 22.45 35.11
CA GLY A 627 27.03 21.76 36.34
C GLY A 627 26.16 22.01 37.59
N SER A 628 25.17 22.90 37.54
CA SER A 628 24.44 23.37 38.74
C SER A 628 22.98 22.88 38.86
N VAL A 629 22.42 22.20 37.86
CA VAL A 629 21.02 21.71 37.90
C VAL A 629 20.92 20.27 38.44
N VAL A 630 21.98 19.48 38.37
CA VAL A 630 21.98 18.07 38.82
C VAL A 630 22.13 17.93 40.35
N ALA A 631 22.52 18.99 41.07
CA ALA A 631 22.72 18.95 42.53
C ALA A 631 21.47 19.29 43.37
N ALA A 632 20.38 19.78 42.77
CA ALA A 632 19.19 20.21 43.51
C ALA A 632 18.07 19.14 43.60
N LEU A 633 18.17 18.02 42.87
CA LEU A 633 17.11 16.99 42.81
C LEU A 633 17.42 15.72 43.62
N THR A 634 18.51 15.67 44.37
CA THR A 634 18.94 14.47 45.12
C THR A 634 19.29 14.74 46.60
N ALA A 635 18.52 15.58 47.30
CA ALA A 635 18.60 15.67 48.76
C ALA A 635 17.18 15.75 49.36
N GLY A 636 16.79 14.71 50.10
CA GLY A 636 15.44 14.53 50.65
C GLY A 636 15.12 15.37 51.89
N GLY A 637 13.85 15.31 52.30
CA GLY A 637 13.38 15.81 53.58
C GLY A 637 11.88 16.10 53.56
N GLY A 638 11.11 15.33 54.31
CA GLY A 638 9.65 15.32 54.23
C GLY A 638 8.94 16.54 54.82
N LEU A 639 7.70 16.73 54.36
CA LEU A 639 6.58 17.20 55.15
C LEU A 639 5.30 16.80 54.41
N GLY A 640 4.49 15.97 55.08
CA GLY A 640 3.30 15.38 54.50
C GLY A 640 2.19 16.40 54.30
N LEU A 641 1.38 16.16 53.26
CA LEU A 641 0.00 16.62 53.19
C LEU A 641 -0.83 15.56 52.44
N LYS A 642 -1.97 15.24 53.05
CA LYS A 642 -2.83 14.09 52.81
C LYS A 642 -3.39 14.01 51.40
N MET A 643 -3.37 12.81 50.82
CA MET A 643 -4.35 12.39 49.81
C MET A 643 -5.75 12.40 50.42
N SER A 644 -6.67 13.09 49.77
CA SER A 644 -8.11 12.87 49.86
C SER A 644 -8.64 12.71 48.44
N ALA A 645 -9.18 11.53 48.16
CA ALA A 645 -9.94 11.26 46.94
C ALA A 645 -11.24 12.10 46.94
N ALA A 646 -11.56 12.70 45.81
CA ALA A 646 -12.92 13.14 45.48
C ALA A 646 -13.13 13.02 43.97
N PHE A 647 -13.99 12.07 43.61
CA PHE A 647 -14.72 12.05 42.34
C PHE A 647 -15.53 13.36 42.21
N GLY A 648 -15.60 13.94 41.01
CA GLY A 648 -16.64 14.90 40.67
C GLY A 648 -16.20 16.07 39.78
N GLU A 649 -16.70 16.05 38.55
CA GLU A 649 -17.07 17.19 37.70
C GLU A 649 -15.99 18.19 37.21
N GLY A 650 -16.01 18.40 35.90
CA GLY A 650 -15.02 19.16 35.15
C GLY A 650 -14.94 20.65 35.51
N ARG A 651 -13.78 21.22 35.19
CA ARG A 651 -13.61 22.65 34.93
C ARG A 651 -12.34 22.91 34.10
N CYS A 652 -12.53 23.58 32.96
CA CYS A 652 -11.48 24.10 32.08
C CYS A 652 -10.74 25.28 32.75
N CYS A 653 -9.43 25.40 32.53
CA CYS A 653 -8.67 26.63 32.80
C CYS A 653 -8.67 27.51 31.54
N ASN A 654 -9.31 28.67 31.61
CA ASN A 654 -9.31 29.71 30.58
C ASN A 654 -8.03 30.58 30.68
N VAL A 655 -7.34 30.79 29.56
CA VAL A 655 -6.43 31.92 29.37
C VAL A 655 -7.07 32.87 28.35
N LEU A 656 -7.27 34.12 28.76
CA LEU A 656 -8.04 35.13 28.04
C LEU A 656 -7.07 36.12 27.39
N VAL A 657 -7.02 36.18 26.05
CA VAL A 657 -6.33 37.24 25.31
C VAL A 657 -7.38 38.19 24.73
N LYS A 658 -7.39 39.44 25.22
CA LYS A 658 -8.26 40.52 24.73
C LYS A 658 -7.64 41.16 23.48
N GLY A 659 -8.41 41.27 22.40
CA GLY A 659 -8.07 42.12 21.25
C GLY A 659 -8.97 41.98 20.02
N LEU A 660 -10.09 42.71 20.01
CA LEU A 660 -10.82 43.31 18.87
C LEU A 660 -11.30 42.46 17.66
N THR A 661 -12.63 42.20 17.71
CA THR A 661 -13.68 42.27 16.65
C THR A 661 -14.36 40.97 16.20
N HIS A 662 -15.69 41.09 16.09
CA HIS A 662 -16.76 40.08 16.20
C HIS A 662 -16.75 38.90 15.20
N ARG A 663 -16.68 37.65 15.72
CA ARG A 663 -17.38 36.43 15.24
C ARG A 663 -17.50 35.41 16.41
N PRO A 664 -18.53 34.54 16.44
CA PRO A 664 -18.74 33.62 17.57
C PRO A 664 -17.71 32.48 17.58
N SER A 665 -17.21 32.19 18.77
CA SER A 665 -16.09 31.29 19.09
C SER A 665 -16.49 29.81 19.12
N LEU A 666 -15.82 28.97 18.32
CA LEU A 666 -15.66 27.53 18.55
C LEU A 666 -14.38 27.33 19.39
N GLN A 667 -14.48 26.59 20.50
CA GLN A 667 -13.35 26.24 21.37
C GLN A 667 -12.68 24.95 20.84
N PHE A 668 -11.39 25.00 20.54
CA PHE A 668 -10.55 23.82 20.35
C PHE A 668 -9.53 23.72 21.49
N GLY A 669 -9.55 22.60 22.22
CA GLY A 669 -8.57 22.29 23.26
C GLY A 669 -7.39 21.53 22.67
N VAL A 670 -6.18 22.09 22.75
CA VAL A 670 -4.93 21.40 22.41
C VAL A 670 -4.28 20.92 23.70
N CYS A 671 -4.09 19.61 23.83
CA CYS A 671 -3.43 18.98 24.97
C CYS A 671 -1.98 18.62 24.59
N LEU A 672 -1.00 19.33 25.17
CA LEU A 672 0.42 19.00 25.07
C LEU A 672 0.82 18.17 26.30
N SER A 673 1.37 16.97 26.11
CA SER A 673 2.00 16.19 27.18
C SER A 673 3.39 15.69 26.78
N SER A 674 4.24 15.59 27.80
CA SER A 674 5.70 15.64 27.77
C SER A 674 6.44 14.33 27.41
N SER A 675 7.31 14.43 26.41
CA SER A 675 8.57 13.74 26.10
C SER A 675 9.09 12.52 26.89
N ALA A 676 9.56 11.51 26.15
CA ALA A 676 10.82 10.79 26.40
C ALA A 676 11.47 10.31 25.07
N VAL A 677 12.72 10.71 24.83
CA VAL A 677 13.52 10.48 23.61
C VAL A 677 14.17 9.09 23.64
N SER A 678 14.19 8.37 22.51
CA SER A 678 15.08 7.22 22.31
C SER A 678 15.52 7.08 20.86
N THR A 679 16.83 7.26 20.66
CA THR A 679 17.59 7.15 19.42
C THR A 679 17.57 5.70 18.89
N VAL A 680 17.12 5.48 17.65
CA VAL A 680 17.15 4.15 17.00
C VAL A 680 18.24 4.10 15.93
N VAL A 681 19.20 3.20 16.15
CA VAL A 681 20.28 2.85 15.20
C VAL A 681 19.70 1.94 14.11
N VAL A 682 19.81 2.38 12.85
CA VAL A 682 19.36 1.64 11.66
C VAL A 682 20.47 0.70 11.21
N ASP A 683 20.32 -0.60 11.47
CA ASP A 683 21.10 -1.64 10.78
C ASP A 683 20.25 -2.27 9.69
N GLY A 684 20.65 -2.01 8.44
CA GLY A 684 20.02 -2.55 7.25
C GLY A 684 20.45 -3.99 7.02
N ASN A 685 19.47 -4.90 6.99
CA ASN A 685 19.35 -6.02 6.07
C ASN A 685 18.14 -6.88 6.46
N HIS A 686 17.45 -7.38 5.44
CA HIS A 686 16.38 -8.40 5.45
C HIS A 686 14.93 -7.92 5.63
N VAL A 687 14.14 -8.29 4.61
CA VAL A 687 12.72 -8.02 4.39
C VAL A 687 11.86 -8.81 5.38
N SER A 688 10.69 -8.22 5.69
CA SER A 688 9.77 -8.56 6.76
C SER A 688 9.23 -10.01 6.75
N HIS A 689 9.12 -10.66 7.91
CA HIS A 689 8.48 -11.97 8.08
C HIS A 689 7.69 -12.03 9.40
N TYR A 690 6.34 -12.13 9.32
CA TYR A 690 5.34 -12.39 10.38
C TYR A 690 4.73 -11.22 11.19
N CYS A 691 3.77 -10.53 10.59
CA CYS A 691 2.59 -10.01 11.29
C CYS A 691 1.37 -10.46 10.47
N GLY A 692 0.31 -10.98 11.11
CA GLY A 692 -1.02 -11.16 10.52
C GLY A 692 -1.10 -11.59 9.06
N VAL A 693 -0.96 -12.88 8.79
CA VAL A 693 -0.78 -13.37 7.42
C VAL A 693 -2.12 -13.36 6.70
N LEU A 694 -2.26 -12.56 5.64
CA LEU A 694 -3.25 -12.77 4.59
C LEU A 694 -2.58 -13.36 3.35
N VAL A 695 -3.16 -14.41 2.78
CA VAL A 695 -2.57 -15.14 1.64
C VAL A 695 -3.21 -14.72 0.33
N SER A 696 -2.35 -14.35 -0.62
CA SER A 696 -2.63 -14.08 -2.03
C SER A 696 -1.99 -15.19 -2.92
N VAL A 697 -2.41 -15.37 -4.19
CA VAL A 697 -1.94 -16.47 -5.11
C VAL A 697 -1.34 -15.97 -6.44
N VAL A 698 -0.03 -16.12 -6.71
CA VAL A 698 0.51 -15.71 -8.03
C VAL A 698 0.35 -16.97 -8.83
N TYR A 699 -0.13 -16.83 -10.04
CA TYR A 699 0.04 -17.91 -11.00
C TYR A 699 1.24 -17.69 -11.94
N TYR A 700 1.42 -16.47 -12.46
CA TYR A 700 2.55 -16.10 -13.33
C TYR A 700 3.96 -16.33 -12.76
N ALA A 701 4.33 -15.77 -11.61
CA ALA A 701 5.66 -15.95 -11.02
C ALA A 701 5.99 -17.40 -10.60
N TRP A 702 5.06 -18.35 -10.76
CA TRP A 702 5.30 -19.79 -10.59
C TRP A 702 5.18 -20.58 -11.89
N ASP A 703 4.68 -20.00 -12.98
CA ASP A 703 4.49 -20.69 -14.25
C ASP A 703 5.78 -20.67 -15.07
N TYR A 704 6.36 -21.85 -15.30
CA TYR A 704 7.60 -21.99 -16.07
C TYR A 704 7.50 -21.39 -17.48
N ARG A 705 6.34 -21.47 -18.15
CA ARG A 705 6.16 -20.95 -19.52
C ARG A 705 6.33 -19.44 -19.56
N PHE A 706 5.92 -18.75 -18.49
CA PHE A 706 6.16 -17.33 -18.31
C PHE A 706 7.57 -17.04 -17.78
N LEU A 707 8.01 -17.69 -16.70
CA LEU A 707 9.32 -17.41 -16.08
C LEU A 707 10.47 -17.56 -17.08
N ARG A 708 10.45 -18.57 -17.96
CA ARG A 708 11.48 -18.78 -18.99
C ARG A 708 11.60 -17.64 -20.00
N THR A 709 10.66 -16.70 -20.05
CA THR A 709 10.73 -15.57 -20.98
C THR A 709 11.73 -14.50 -20.53
N PHE A 710 11.98 -14.37 -19.22
CA PHE A 710 12.84 -13.33 -18.65
C PHE A 710 13.86 -13.83 -17.61
N ALA A 711 13.53 -14.88 -16.85
CA ALA A 711 14.36 -15.38 -15.77
C ALA A 711 15.58 -16.11 -16.32
N LYS A 712 16.74 -15.46 -16.18
CA LYS A 712 18.04 -15.93 -16.69
C LYS A 712 19.10 -15.74 -15.62
N HIS A 713 19.99 -16.70 -15.48
CA HIS A 713 21.08 -16.63 -14.53
C HIS A 713 21.91 -15.35 -14.77
N TYR A 714 22.09 -14.53 -13.74
CA TYR A 714 22.65 -13.17 -13.89
C TYR A 714 24.07 -13.15 -14.49
N SER A 715 24.86 -14.21 -14.29
CA SER A 715 26.23 -14.29 -14.80
C SER A 715 26.40 -15.12 -16.07
N THR A 716 25.60 -16.18 -16.28
CA THR A 716 25.78 -17.09 -17.43
C THR A 716 24.78 -16.80 -18.56
N GLY A 717 23.67 -16.13 -18.24
CA GLY A 717 22.58 -15.88 -19.19
C GLY A 717 21.67 -17.09 -19.41
N ASP A 718 21.94 -18.23 -18.77
CA ASP A 718 21.16 -19.45 -18.93
C ASP A 718 19.73 -19.28 -18.42
N LEU A 719 18.76 -19.83 -19.13
CA LEU A 719 17.36 -19.82 -18.72
C LEU A 719 17.16 -20.57 -17.40
N ILE A 720 16.18 -20.13 -16.60
CA ILE A 720 15.79 -20.86 -15.39
C ILE A 720 15.42 -22.30 -15.74
N PRO A 721 16.03 -23.32 -15.10
CA PRO A 721 15.72 -24.71 -15.39
C PRO A 721 14.28 -25.09 -14.99
N GLU A 722 13.57 -25.81 -15.86
CA GLU A 722 12.19 -26.25 -15.59
C GLU A 722 12.09 -27.11 -14.32
N ASN A 723 13.07 -27.97 -14.07
CA ASN A 723 13.13 -28.79 -12.87
C ASN A 723 13.28 -27.94 -11.59
N LEU A 724 13.99 -26.81 -11.65
CA LEU A 724 14.10 -25.88 -10.54
C LEU A 724 12.74 -25.24 -10.22
N VAL A 725 12.01 -24.80 -11.25
CA VAL A 725 10.64 -24.27 -11.10
C VAL A 725 9.69 -25.34 -10.56
N LYS A 726 9.74 -26.58 -11.07
CA LYS A 726 8.94 -27.70 -10.54
C LYS A 726 9.24 -27.98 -9.06
N SER A 727 10.50 -27.92 -8.65
CA SER A 727 10.89 -28.06 -7.24
C SER A 727 10.39 -26.91 -6.37
N LEU A 728 10.45 -25.67 -6.88
CA LEU A 728 9.89 -24.49 -6.23
C LEU A 728 8.38 -24.63 -6.00
N VAL A 729 7.62 -24.94 -7.06
CA VAL A 729 6.17 -25.19 -7.00
C VAL A 729 5.84 -26.35 -6.06
N GLY A 730 6.62 -27.43 -6.11
CA GLY A 730 6.49 -28.55 -5.18
C GLY A 730 6.61 -28.10 -3.72
N ALA A 731 7.65 -27.33 -3.40
CA ALA A 731 7.88 -26.82 -2.05
C ALA A 731 6.83 -25.81 -1.58
N LYS A 732 6.29 -24.99 -2.50
CA LYS A 732 5.13 -24.12 -2.23
C LYS A 732 3.93 -24.95 -1.79
N ASN A 733 3.55 -25.93 -2.61
CA ASN A 733 2.37 -26.76 -2.41
C ASN A 733 2.46 -27.68 -1.17
N MET A 734 3.65 -27.87 -0.59
CA MET A 734 3.78 -28.52 0.70
C MET A 734 3.18 -27.64 1.81
N PHE A 735 2.21 -28.20 2.55
CA PHE A 735 1.53 -27.55 3.67
C PHE A 735 0.57 -26.42 3.27
N ALA A 736 0.12 -26.40 2.02
CA ALA A 736 -0.79 -25.38 1.52
C ALA A 736 -2.17 -25.43 2.20
N ALA A 737 -2.62 -26.62 2.63
CA ALA A 737 -3.89 -26.73 3.35
C ALA A 737 -3.77 -26.27 4.80
N THR A 738 -2.65 -26.56 5.49
CA THR A 738 -2.34 -25.98 6.81
C THR A 738 -2.31 -24.45 6.73
N GLU A 739 -1.73 -23.89 5.66
CA GLU A 739 -1.71 -22.45 5.45
C GLU A 739 -3.13 -21.89 5.22
N LEU A 740 -3.91 -22.48 4.31
CA LEU A 740 -5.29 -22.02 4.08
C LEU A 740 -6.15 -22.14 5.37
N GLN A 741 -5.98 -23.19 6.16
CA GLN A 741 -6.69 -23.34 7.44
C GLN A 741 -6.39 -22.17 8.38
N ARG A 742 -5.13 -21.72 8.43
CA ARG A 742 -4.69 -20.57 9.23
C ARG A 742 -5.35 -19.27 8.78
N GLN A 743 -5.52 -19.08 7.47
CA GLN A 743 -6.22 -17.93 6.90
C GLN A 743 -7.70 -17.91 7.27
N VAL A 744 -8.37 -19.04 7.11
CA VAL A 744 -9.78 -19.20 7.51
C VAL A 744 -9.93 -18.88 9.00
N PHE A 745 -9.01 -19.35 9.84
CA PHE A 745 -8.99 -19.02 11.27
C PHE A 745 -8.83 -17.51 11.55
N TYR A 746 -7.94 -16.81 10.84
CA TYR A 746 -7.77 -15.37 11.00
C TYR A 746 -9.01 -14.57 10.58
N ALA A 747 -9.63 -14.95 9.46
CA ALA A 747 -10.87 -14.33 9.00
C ALA A 747 -12.02 -14.59 9.98
N LEU A 748 -12.10 -15.80 10.56
CA LEU A 748 -13.09 -16.13 11.59
C LEU A 748 -12.91 -15.28 12.86
N ILE A 749 -11.66 -15.07 13.31
CA ILE A 749 -11.39 -14.17 14.44
C ILE A 749 -11.86 -12.76 14.13
N ASP A 750 -11.46 -12.21 12.99
CA ASP A 750 -11.79 -10.83 12.63
C ASP A 750 -13.31 -10.60 12.59
N GLN A 751 -14.04 -11.51 11.96
CA GLN A 751 -15.51 -11.44 11.88
C GLN A 751 -16.17 -11.65 13.25
N THR A 752 -15.64 -12.54 14.09
CA THR A 752 -16.19 -12.80 15.42
C THR A 752 -15.96 -11.63 16.37
N LEU A 753 -14.78 -11.00 16.35
CA LEU A 753 -14.46 -9.87 17.21
C LEU A 753 -15.25 -8.60 16.86
N HIS A 754 -15.64 -8.43 15.59
CA HIS A 754 -16.45 -7.30 15.11
C HIS A 754 -17.96 -7.62 14.99
N ALA A 755 -18.39 -8.79 15.45
CA ALA A 755 -19.80 -9.17 15.52
C ALA A 755 -20.54 -8.39 16.63
N SER A 756 -21.86 -8.57 16.71
CA SER A 756 -22.65 -8.02 17.82
C SER A 756 -22.16 -8.58 19.16
N GLN A 757 -22.02 -7.72 20.17
CA GLN A 757 -21.58 -8.11 21.50
C GLN A 757 -22.61 -9.04 22.16
N PRO A 758 -22.23 -10.27 22.60
CA PRO A 758 -23.15 -11.16 23.30
C PRO A 758 -23.48 -10.64 24.72
N SER A 759 -24.58 -11.13 25.30
CA SER A 759 -25.04 -10.76 26.65
C SER A 759 -24.06 -11.08 27.79
N SER A 760 -23.04 -11.91 27.53
CA SER A 760 -21.91 -12.17 28.43
C SER A 760 -20.59 -11.85 27.72
N VAL A 761 -19.81 -10.92 28.29
CA VAL A 761 -18.52 -10.49 27.73
C VAL A 761 -17.49 -11.61 27.97
N LYS A 762 -17.24 -12.43 26.94
CA LYS A 762 -16.04 -13.28 26.88
C LYS A 762 -14.85 -12.40 26.47
N ASP A 763 -13.71 -12.59 27.11
CA ASP A 763 -12.49 -11.88 26.74
C ASP A 763 -11.94 -12.36 25.38
N THR A 764 -11.17 -11.50 24.71
CA THR A 764 -10.65 -11.77 23.36
C THR A 764 -9.71 -12.98 23.31
N ILE A 765 -9.00 -13.31 24.40
CA ILE A 765 -8.10 -14.47 24.48
C ILE A 765 -8.93 -15.75 24.44
N SER A 766 -9.99 -15.83 25.23
CA SER A 766 -10.92 -16.96 25.27
C SER A 766 -11.58 -17.20 23.92
N ILE A 767 -12.03 -16.14 23.23
CA ILE A 767 -12.63 -16.24 21.89
C ILE A 767 -11.62 -16.81 20.89
N VAL A 768 -10.40 -16.26 20.85
CA VAL A 768 -9.33 -16.73 19.96
C VAL A 768 -8.94 -18.17 20.26
N ALA A 769 -8.93 -18.58 21.54
CA ALA A 769 -8.63 -19.94 21.95
C ALA A 769 -9.73 -20.93 21.54
N ASP A 770 -11.01 -20.57 21.70
CA ASP A 770 -12.17 -21.35 21.27
C ASP A 770 -12.11 -21.59 19.75
N LEU A 771 -11.99 -20.51 18.96
CA LEU A 771 -11.90 -20.59 17.50
C LEU A 771 -10.69 -21.42 17.02
N LYS A 772 -9.54 -21.32 17.72
CA LYS A 772 -8.35 -22.08 17.35
C LYS A 772 -8.57 -23.57 17.53
N ARG A 773 -9.19 -23.97 18.65
CA ARG A 773 -9.53 -25.37 18.94
C ARG A 773 -10.57 -25.94 17.97
N GLU A 774 -11.53 -25.12 17.56
CA GLU A 774 -12.61 -25.55 16.69
C GLU A 774 -12.14 -25.73 15.23
N HIS A 775 -11.37 -24.77 14.71
CA HIS A 775 -11.08 -24.65 13.28
C HIS A 775 -9.67 -25.08 12.85
N THR A 776 -8.77 -25.34 13.80
CA THR A 776 -7.38 -25.74 13.49
C THR A 776 -6.99 -27.05 14.16
N SER A 777 -5.94 -27.70 13.65
CA SER A 777 -5.33 -28.86 14.31
C SER A 777 -4.41 -28.48 15.47
N TRP A 778 -4.24 -27.18 15.75
CA TRP A 778 -3.28 -26.66 16.72
C TRP A 778 -3.93 -26.33 18.06
N LYS A 779 -3.23 -26.67 19.15
CA LYS A 779 -3.61 -26.24 20.50
C LYS A 779 -3.39 -24.73 20.67
N HIS A 780 -4.24 -24.10 21.48
CA HIS A 780 -3.94 -22.79 22.05
C HIS A 780 -2.85 -22.95 23.12
N VAL A 781 -1.91 -21.99 23.17
CA VAL A 781 -0.83 -21.99 24.17
C VAL A 781 -1.24 -21.00 25.26
N GLU A 782 -1.46 -21.50 26.47
CA GLU A 782 -1.89 -20.67 27.60
C GLU A 782 -0.92 -19.51 27.85
N GLY A 783 -1.50 -18.34 28.15
CA GLY A 783 -0.75 -17.09 28.35
C GLY A 783 -0.39 -16.34 27.06
N THR A 784 -0.77 -16.83 25.87
CA THR A 784 -0.55 -16.14 24.59
C THR A 784 -1.79 -15.37 24.12
N HIS A 785 -1.55 -14.23 23.48
CA HIS A 785 -2.54 -13.29 22.94
C HIS A 785 -2.00 -12.67 21.64
N TRP A 786 -1.68 -13.52 20.65
CA TRP A 786 -1.03 -13.11 19.40
C TRP A 786 -1.84 -12.08 18.59
N HIS A 787 -3.17 -12.06 18.75
CA HIS A 787 -4.06 -11.10 18.09
C HIS A 787 -3.79 -9.65 18.49
N THR A 788 -3.11 -9.41 19.60
CA THR A 788 -2.61 -8.08 20.01
C THR A 788 -1.51 -7.51 19.11
N ARG A 789 -0.99 -8.32 18.19
CA ARG A 789 -0.07 -7.89 17.14
C ARG A 789 -0.70 -7.93 15.75
N PHE A 790 -1.96 -8.31 15.66
CA PHE A 790 -2.63 -8.48 14.38
C PHE A 790 -3.14 -7.13 13.87
N THR A 791 -2.24 -6.33 13.28
CA THR A 791 -2.54 -4.97 12.77
C THR A 791 -3.69 -4.94 11.75
N HIS A 792 -4.00 -6.08 11.15
CA HIS A 792 -5.15 -6.25 10.26
C HIS A 792 -6.48 -6.01 10.97
N LEU A 793 -6.62 -6.38 12.25
CA LEU A 793 -7.82 -6.11 13.04
C LEU A 793 -8.07 -4.61 13.18
N VAL A 794 -7.01 -3.80 13.26
CA VAL A 794 -7.15 -2.35 13.43
C VAL A 794 -7.26 -1.62 12.10
N THR A 795 -6.61 -2.11 11.05
CA THR A 795 -6.56 -1.42 9.75
C THR A 795 -7.72 -1.80 8.82
N TYR A 796 -8.09 -3.08 8.81
CA TYR A 796 -9.04 -3.67 7.87
C TYR A 796 -10.11 -4.49 8.59
N GLY A 797 -10.43 -4.11 9.84
CA GLY A 797 -11.32 -4.87 10.70
C GLY A 797 -12.66 -5.19 10.03
N ALA A 798 -13.11 -6.43 10.21
CA ALA A 798 -14.28 -7.03 9.56
C ALA A 798 -14.19 -7.18 8.02
N GLY A 799 -12.99 -7.29 7.46
CA GLY A 799 -12.76 -7.54 6.04
C GLY A 799 -12.93 -9.02 5.63
N ILE A 800 -12.99 -9.29 4.32
CA ILE A 800 -12.95 -10.64 3.76
C ILE A 800 -12.10 -10.76 2.49
N TYR A 801 -10.81 -10.98 2.67
CA TYR A 801 -9.81 -11.12 1.60
C TYR A 801 -9.82 -12.50 0.91
N LEU A 802 -10.37 -13.53 1.55
CA LEU A 802 -10.44 -14.89 0.98
C LEU A 802 -11.34 -14.98 -0.26
N TYR A 803 -12.24 -14.01 -0.47
CA TYR A 803 -13.09 -13.94 -1.66
C TYR A 803 -12.27 -13.73 -2.92
N ALA A 804 -11.42 -12.72 -2.91
CA ALA A 804 -10.54 -12.39 -4.01
C ALA A 804 -9.65 -13.58 -4.41
N LYS A 805 -9.20 -14.39 -3.44
CA LYS A 805 -8.44 -15.62 -3.71
C LYS A 805 -9.25 -16.67 -4.47
N CYS A 806 -10.51 -16.90 -4.10
CA CYS A 806 -11.40 -17.83 -4.81
C CYS A 806 -11.70 -17.36 -6.24
N PHE A 807 -11.93 -16.05 -6.41
CA PHE A 807 -12.14 -15.48 -7.74
C PHE A 807 -10.91 -15.58 -8.61
N ALA A 808 -9.73 -15.24 -8.11
CA ALA A 808 -8.49 -15.35 -8.85
C ALA A 808 -8.19 -16.81 -9.26
N ALA A 809 -8.41 -17.77 -8.36
CA ALA A 809 -8.26 -19.19 -8.70
C ALA A 809 -9.21 -19.64 -9.81
N THR A 810 -10.44 -19.12 -9.81
CA THR A 810 -11.41 -19.43 -10.85
C THR A 810 -11.06 -18.78 -12.18
N ILE A 811 -10.64 -17.50 -12.18
CA ILE A 811 -10.20 -16.79 -13.39
C ILE A 811 -8.97 -17.51 -13.98
N TRP A 812 -7.98 -17.83 -13.16
CA TRP A 812 -6.80 -18.55 -13.61
C TRP A 812 -7.17 -19.87 -14.27
N LYS A 813 -7.89 -20.73 -13.55
CA LYS A 813 -8.24 -22.07 -14.04
C LYS A 813 -9.07 -22.03 -15.32
N LYS A 814 -10.04 -21.13 -15.43
CA LYS A 814 -10.98 -21.10 -16.56
C LYS A 814 -10.49 -20.33 -17.78
N ILE A 815 -9.68 -19.29 -17.57
CA ILE A 815 -9.34 -18.34 -18.65
C ILE A 815 -7.85 -18.39 -19.03
N ILE A 816 -6.96 -18.60 -18.06
CA ILE A 816 -5.53 -18.33 -18.24
C ILE A 816 -4.67 -19.60 -18.24
N GLN A 817 -5.03 -20.61 -17.45
CA GLN A 817 -4.18 -21.77 -17.17
C GLN A 817 -3.75 -22.54 -18.43
N GLU A 818 -4.65 -22.65 -19.42
CA GLU A 818 -4.38 -23.33 -20.68
C GLU A 818 -3.19 -22.69 -21.43
N ASP A 819 -3.23 -21.37 -21.60
CA ASP A 819 -2.14 -20.57 -22.16
C ASP A 819 -1.99 -19.22 -21.44
N PRO A 820 -1.05 -19.11 -20.47
CA PRO A 820 -0.82 -17.89 -19.71
C PRO A 820 -0.35 -16.73 -20.55
N LEU A 821 0.09 -16.93 -21.79
CA LEU A 821 0.55 -15.84 -22.66
C LEU A 821 -0.43 -15.57 -23.81
N SER A 822 -1.66 -16.09 -23.70
CA SER A 822 -2.70 -15.90 -24.71
C SER A 822 -3.19 -14.46 -24.73
N LEU A 823 -2.97 -13.78 -25.86
CA LEU A 823 -3.53 -12.46 -26.14
C LEU A 823 -5.06 -12.46 -26.12
N SER A 824 -5.71 -13.56 -26.55
CA SER A 824 -7.17 -13.68 -26.52
C SER A 824 -7.69 -13.70 -25.08
N ALA A 825 -7.07 -14.51 -24.21
CA ALA A 825 -7.43 -14.59 -22.80
C ALA A 825 -7.17 -13.25 -22.10
N GLY A 826 -5.98 -12.68 -22.31
CA GLY A 826 -5.61 -11.39 -21.75
C GLY A 826 -6.49 -10.23 -22.24
N SER A 827 -6.91 -10.23 -23.51
CA SER A 827 -7.86 -9.24 -24.05
C SER A 827 -9.22 -9.32 -23.35
N ALA A 828 -9.71 -10.54 -23.08
CA ALA A 828 -10.94 -10.74 -22.30
C ALA A 828 -10.79 -10.24 -20.86
N VAL A 829 -9.66 -10.53 -20.20
CA VAL A 829 -9.35 -10.02 -18.85
C VAL A 829 -9.27 -8.49 -18.85
N ARG A 830 -8.62 -7.89 -19.85
CA ARG A 830 -8.56 -6.43 -19.99
C ARG A 830 -9.95 -5.84 -20.15
N SER A 831 -10.69 -6.24 -21.18
CA SER A 831 -11.93 -5.55 -21.54
C SER A 831 -13.07 -5.78 -20.56
N LYS A 832 -13.13 -6.98 -19.95
CA LYS A 832 -14.24 -7.37 -19.08
C LYS A 832 -13.96 -7.15 -17.59
N PHE A 833 -12.69 -7.17 -17.17
CA PHE A 833 -12.33 -7.18 -15.75
C PHE A 833 -11.50 -5.96 -15.31
N LEU A 834 -10.46 -5.56 -16.05
CA LEU A 834 -9.63 -4.40 -15.65
C LEU A 834 -10.18 -3.06 -16.16
N GLN A 835 -10.62 -3.02 -17.41
CA GLN A 835 -11.06 -1.79 -18.07
C GLN A 835 -12.27 -1.13 -17.37
N PRO A 836 -13.28 -1.86 -16.84
CA PRO A 836 -14.40 -1.24 -16.16
C PRO A 836 -14.05 -0.54 -14.84
N GLY A 837 -12.92 -0.85 -14.20
CA GLY A 837 -12.63 -0.39 -12.84
C GLY A 837 -13.81 -0.64 -11.89
N GLY A 838 -14.18 0.38 -11.10
CA GLY A 838 -15.35 0.38 -10.22
C GLY A 838 -16.68 0.75 -10.88
N ALA A 839 -16.70 1.03 -12.19
CA ALA A 839 -17.88 1.55 -12.89
C ALA A 839 -18.99 0.51 -13.06
N LYS A 840 -18.64 -0.77 -12.95
CA LYS A 840 -19.57 -1.91 -12.97
C LYS A 840 -19.57 -2.64 -11.63
N ASP A 841 -20.65 -3.37 -11.39
CA ASP A 841 -20.71 -4.26 -10.22
C ASP A 841 -19.76 -5.44 -10.39
N ALA A 842 -19.08 -5.84 -9.31
CA ALA A 842 -18.12 -6.95 -9.32
C ALA A 842 -18.78 -8.27 -9.77
N THR A 843 -20.05 -8.49 -9.44
CA THR A 843 -20.80 -9.67 -9.90
C THR A 843 -20.99 -9.70 -11.42
N VAL A 844 -21.32 -8.55 -12.00
CA VAL A 844 -21.48 -8.39 -13.45
C VAL A 844 -20.13 -8.60 -14.14
N ILE A 845 -19.07 -7.99 -13.62
CA ILE A 845 -17.70 -8.16 -14.12
C ILE A 845 -17.29 -9.64 -14.13
N LEU A 846 -17.53 -10.36 -13.04
CA LEU A 846 -17.18 -11.78 -12.92
C LEU A 846 -18.03 -12.63 -13.88
N ASN A 847 -19.34 -12.45 -13.92
CA ASN A 847 -20.21 -13.22 -14.81
C ASN A 847 -19.86 -12.99 -16.28
N ASP A 848 -19.58 -11.74 -16.67
CA ASP A 848 -19.16 -11.40 -18.04
C ASP A 848 -17.86 -12.11 -18.43
N LEU A 849 -16.91 -12.27 -17.50
CA LEU A 849 -15.60 -12.88 -17.75
C LEU A 849 -15.64 -14.42 -17.70
N VAL A 850 -16.18 -15.00 -16.62
CA VAL A 850 -16.06 -16.43 -16.28
C VAL A 850 -17.39 -17.21 -16.25
N GLY A 851 -18.52 -16.53 -16.48
CA GLY A 851 -19.87 -17.10 -16.53
C GLY A 851 -20.57 -17.25 -15.16
N ASP A 852 -21.86 -17.60 -15.18
CA ASP A 852 -22.79 -17.52 -14.04
C ASP A 852 -22.51 -18.48 -12.86
N CYS A 853 -21.60 -19.45 -13.02
CA CYS A 853 -21.33 -20.47 -11.99
C CYS A 853 -20.25 -20.10 -10.97
N VAL A 854 -19.74 -18.86 -11.00
CA VAL A 854 -18.61 -18.41 -10.14
C VAL A 854 -19.09 -17.78 -8.84
N ILE A 855 -20.37 -17.42 -8.77
CA ILE A 855 -20.99 -16.79 -7.62
C ILE A 855 -22.28 -17.52 -7.23
N ARG A 856 -22.49 -17.71 -5.93
CA ARG A 856 -23.75 -18.21 -5.38
C ARG A 856 -24.41 -17.11 -4.55
N ASN A 857 -25.69 -16.83 -4.80
CA ASN A 857 -26.44 -15.91 -3.96
C ASN A 857 -26.95 -16.65 -2.71
N GLN A 858 -26.60 -16.15 -1.53
CA GLN A 858 -27.08 -16.65 -0.26
C GLN A 858 -27.55 -15.47 0.59
N LYS A 859 -28.84 -15.46 0.95
CA LYS A 859 -29.46 -14.41 1.80
C LYS A 859 -29.25 -12.97 1.28
N GLY A 860 -29.13 -12.78 -0.04
CA GLY A 860 -28.91 -11.46 -0.64
C GLY A 860 -27.43 -11.07 -0.80
N GLY A 861 -26.50 -11.86 -0.24
CA GLY A 861 -25.06 -11.71 -0.44
C GLY A 861 -24.48 -12.73 -1.41
N ILE A 862 -23.28 -12.44 -1.89
CA ILE A 862 -22.57 -13.27 -2.86
C ILE A 862 -21.50 -14.10 -2.17
N ILE A 863 -21.45 -15.40 -2.50
CA ILE A 863 -20.41 -16.31 -2.06
C ILE A 863 -19.62 -16.80 -3.28
N PRO A 864 -18.28 -16.71 -3.26
CA PRO A 864 -17.44 -17.28 -4.31
C PRO A 864 -17.58 -18.80 -4.41
N ASP A 865 -17.52 -19.34 -5.63
CA ASP A 865 -17.28 -20.76 -5.82
C ASP A 865 -15.87 -21.15 -5.33
N ILE A 866 -15.80 -22.10 -4.40
CA ILE A 866 -14.55 -22.58 -3.80
C ILE A 866 -13.94 -23.76 -4.58
N THR A 867 -14.61 -24.25 -5.62
CA THR A 867 -14.23 -25.46 -6.36
C THR A 867 -12.85 -25.33 -7.00
N SER A 868 -12.58 -24.24 -7.72
CA SER A 868 -11.27 -24.03 -8.37
C SER A 868 -10.12 -24.03 -7.37
N LEU A 869 -10.29 -23.33 -6.24
CA LEU A 869 -9.30 -23.29 -5.16
C LEU A 869 -9.13 -24.65 -4.49
N GLY A 870 -10.22 -25.37 -4.25
CA GLY A 870 -10.20 -26.69 -3.64
C GLY A 870 -9.50 -27.74 -4.51
N GLU A 871 -9.67 -27.69 -5.84
CA GLU A 871 -8.97 -28.56 -6.78
C GLU A 871 -7.47 -28.24 -6.84
N GLU A 872 -7.10 -26.95 -6.91
CA GLU A 872 -5.71 -26.51 -6.89
C GLU A 872 -4.96 -27.05 -5.66
N MET A 873 -5.59 -26.94 -4.49
CA MET A 873 -5.04 -27.39 -3.22
C MET A 873 -5.25 -28.89 -2.96
N LYS A 874 -5.87 -29.63 -3.88
CA LYS A 874 -6.18 -31.07 -3.74
C LYS A 874 -6.95 -31.39 -2.46
N LEU A 875 -7.97 -30.58 -2.17
CA LEU A 875 -8.85 -30.72 -1.01
C LEU A 875 -9.98 -31.73 -1.24
N PHE A 876 -10.30 -32.02 -2.50
CA PHE A 876 -11.26 -33.06 -2.88
C PHE A 876 -10.57 -34.43 -2.97
N LYS A 877 -11.32 -35.49 -2.63
CA LYS A 877 -10.85 -36.88 -2.63
C LYS A 877 -10.98 -37.55 -3.98
#